data_AF-A0A8J7QXE9-F1
#
_entry.id   AF-A0A8J7QXE9-F1
#
_cell.length_a   1.000
_cell.length_b   1.000
_cell.length_c   1.000
_cell.angle_alpha   90.00
_cell.angle_beta   90.00
_cell.angle_gamma   90.00
#
_symmetry.space_group_name_H-M   'P 1'
#
loop_
_entity.id
_entity.type
_entity.pdbx_description
1 polymer ?
#
loop_
_entity_poly.entity_id
_entity_poly.type
_entity_poly.pdbx_seq_one_letter_code
_entity_poly.pdbx_strand_id
1 'polypeptide(L)'
;TKGRKTPTHLIMDAWIKGIRSITVIYYNYVLPSAAHELLTSAAIMGINVRIGLLFHAPHRGKLVDLIWVPRGFTSEDDFVSFLYTQEMQALMGNGRAATRWLEKRILRFVKIWNGNERERLAELLGATPAPLDEREFLEFVGSGQASLLHLAEFIHKKLFPLMQSKANELRQAAVDPQKSDEERTESAKQLKKLDELSIEAVLRRLNDPRIFPETQWIQEACTSRDCPPILNTPPYKLLKQLWDLKSGSRVTLNLAGLDGTDVLELLWDCKGLITHLEIFNLKDWQDGRMESIAEINDLQRAINAQSIPRLMTLVSQMIEREQGRESPDADRLRKLVILKQNMLVLCEYYKASKLRATMGTDSTSRPGYHFGMGLTFPETLPLRARRELNRRRRSAHLILPVKTELLEQITYVPRSPEEEDSPLAAWIRRLPGMRRFGEKKQTEWVPVSENTVINSSGRCTTAYGKVRALRGCAVTLGGNSNSASNGFIAPPREKERFWEKLPYLATGPTNVLRVCAGFFLAWACFMFTQPGALAWLGAPLWFFITLLRVILQSVLGSGGLHRSTMLRWNNYVNWSEACITLMYIGPAVLLLELMLRVFVLEHCLGCTASNAPLAVYAVLTLAYGLYKAFVHARRGYPLKTQLIDIALAPFCIPVVLLFHWIAAGVLGMLGSVSSLPLLAVFINKIGCDAIIGFGLGISDKENNLRR
;
A
#
# COMPACT_ATOMS: atom_id res chain seq x y z
N THR A 1 12.35 2.75 13.07
CA THR A 1 12.67 1.71 12.08
C THR A 1 13.80 0.92 12.71
N LYS A 2 13.55 -0.35 13.04
CA LYS A 2 14.65 -1.28 13.34
C LYS A 2 15.19 -1.91 12.05
N GLY A 3 14.73 -1.46 10.88
CA GLY A 3 15.06 -2.06 9.60
C GLY A 3 16.20 -1.34 8.88
N ARG A 4 16.86 -2.06 7.97
CA ARG A 4 17.96 -1.57 7.12
C ARG A 4 17.50 -0.78 5.89
N LYS A 5 16.19 -0.56 5.73
CA LYS A 5 15.65 0.18 4.60
C LYS A 5 16.08 1.65 4.73
N THR A 6 16.67 2.18 3.67
CA THR A 6 16.88 3.62 3.55
C THR A 6 15.52 4.34 3.52
N PRO A 7 15.46 5.63 3.90
CA PRO A 7 14.24 6.42 3.81
C PRO A 7 13.56 6.32 2.44
N THR A 8 14.31 6.47 1.34
CA THR A 8 13.76 6.36 -0.02
C THR A 8 13.16 4.99 -0.30
N HIS A 9 13.82 3.91 0.14
CA HIS A 9 13.31 2.55 -0.07
C HIS A 9 12.04 2.30 0.74
N LEU A 10 11.93 2.85 1.96
CA LEU A 10 10.72 2.79 2.76
C LEU A 10 9.53 3.48 2.07
N ILE A 11 9.76 4.68 1.51
CA ILE A 11 8.72 5.43 0.80
C ILE A 11 8.32 4.72 -0.49
N MET A 12 9.28 4.19 -1.25
CA MET A 12 8.99 3.39 -2.45
C MET A 12 8.15 2.16 -2.11
N ASP A 13 8.49 1.44 -1.04
CA ASP A 13 7.74 0.27 -0.57
C ASP A 13 6.31 0.65 -0.11
N ALA A 14 6.16 1.79 0.58
CA ALA A 14 4.87 2.33 0.97
C ALA A 14 4.01 2.73 -0.24
N TRP A 15 4.62 3.34 -1.26
CA TRP A 15 3.97 3.75 -2.49
C TRP A 15 3.47 2.55 -3.30
N ILE A 16 4.30 1.51 -3.46
CA ILE A 16 3.93 0.25 -4.14
C ILE A 16 2.72 -0.40 -3.46
N LYS A 17 2.67 -0.35 -2.12
CA LYS A 17 1.54 -0.87 -1.33
C LYS A 17 0.30 0.03 -1.34
N GLY A 18 0.37 1.22 -1.94
CA GLY A 18 -0.73 2.19 -1.98
C GLY A 18 -0.99 2.92 -0.66
N ILE A 19 0.00 2.99 0.23
CA ILE A 19 -0.10 3.72 1.50
C ILE A 19 -0.07 5.22 1.22
N ARG A 20 -1.03 5.96 1.78
CA ARG A 20 -1.16 7.42 1.61
C ARG A 20 -0.60 8.24 2.75
N SER A 21 -0.55 7.68 3.95
CA SER A 21 0.03 8.33 5.12
C SER A 21 0.81 7.35 5.96
N ILE A 22 1.99 7.77 6.42
CA ILE A 22 2.85 6.98 7.29
C ILE A 22 3.52 7.87 8.33
N THR A 23 3.61 7.39 9.56
CA THR A 23 4.45 8.00 10.59
C THR A 23 5.65 7.09 10.80
N VAL A 24 6.85 7.59 10.52
CA VAL A 24 8.10 6.84 10.64
C VAL A 24 8.73 7.17 11.98
N ILE A 25 8.79 6.17 12.85
CA ILE A 25 9.31 6.30 14.21
C ILE A 25 10.79 5.94 14.19
N TYR A 26 11.70 6.82 14.59
CA TYR A 26 13.12 6.53 14.83
C TYR A 26 13.36 6.30 16.32
N TYR A 27 14.36 5.48 16.67
CA TYR A 27 14.66 5.16 18.06
C TYR A 27 15.69 6.15 18.61
N ASN A 28 15.36 6.83 19.70
CA ASN A 28 16.16 7.81 20.44
C ASN A 28 16.62 9.06 19.68
N TYR A 29 16.96 8.97 18.38
CA TYR A 29 17.41 10.09 17.56
C TYR A 29 17.14 9.86 16.07
N VAL A 30 17.15 10.94 15.28
CA VAL A 30 17.11 10.91 13.81
C VAL A 30 18.26 11.75 13.26
N LEU A 31 18.90 11.27 12.19
CA LEU A 31 19.90 12.05 11.47
C LEU A 31 19.19 13.09 10.58
N PRO A 32 19.63 14.37 10.58
CA PRO A 32 19.02 15.40 9.73
C PRO A 32 18.98 15.01 8.25
N SER A 33 20.04 14.36 7.73
CA SER A 33 20.08 13.86 6.36
C SER A 33 19.02 12.80 6.07
N ALA A 34 18.81 11.86 7.00
CA ALA A 34 17.78 10.82 6.86
C ALA A 34 16.36 11.41 6.94
N ALA A 35 16.15 12.42 7.78
CA ALA A 35 14.89 13.15 7.86
C ALA A 35 14.60 13.91 6.56
N HIS A 36 15.60 14.61 6.02
CA HIS A 36 15.49 15.31 4.74
C HIS A 36 15.20 14.34 3.59
N GLU A 37 15.95 13.24 3.46
CA GLU A 37 15.71 12.21 2.44
C GLU A 37 14.27 11.65 2.54
N LEU A 38 13.80 11.40 3.77
CA LEU A 38 12.46 10.86 4.01
C LEU A 38 11.36 11.82 3.57
N LEU A 39 11.46 13.10 3.94
CA LEU A 39 10.47 14.12 3.61
C LEU A 39 10.45 14.39 2.10
N THR A 40 11.62 14.63 1.50
CA THR A 40 11.76 14.90 0.07
C THR A 40 11.24 13.75 -0.78
N SER A 41 11.60 12.50 -0.45
CA SER A 41 11.12 11.33 -1.19
C SER A 41 9.61 11.15 -1.07
N ALA A 42 9.04 11.45 0.10
CA ALA A 42 7.60 11.39 0.33
C ALA A 42 6.83 12.47 -0.42
N ALA A 43 7.36 13.69 -0.48
CA ALA A 43 6.81 14.80 -1.25
C ALA A 43 6.71 14.42 -2.74
N ILE A 44 7.79 13.88 -3.30
CA ILE A 44 7.84 13.41 -4.71
C ILE A 44 6.79 12.34 -4.97
N MET A 45 6.62 11.39 -4.04
CA MET A 45 5.68 10.28 -4.20
C MET A 45 4.23 10.62 -3.81
N GLY A 46 3.98 11.82 -3.28
CA GLY A 46 2.67 12.26 -2.79
C GLY A 46 2.16 11.44 -1.59
N ILE A 47 3.06 11.08 -0.66
CA ILE A 47 2.76 10.37 0.58
C ILE A 47 2.89 11.34 1.75
N ASN A 48 1.88 11.41 2.62
CA ASN A 48 1.95 12.23 3.82
C ASN A 48 2.80 11.54 4.89
N VAL A 49 3.97 12.10 5.19
CA VAL A 49 4.91 11.55 6.16
C VAL A 49 5.03 12.41 7.41
N ARG A 50 5.14 11.74 8.55
CA ARG A 50 5.54 12.36 9.82
C ARG A 50 6.72 11.60 10.41
N ILE A 51 7.61 12.32 11.08
CA ILE A 51 8.75 11.74 11.79
C ILE A 51 8.46 11.75 13.28
N GLY A 52 8.59 10.59 13.92
CA GLY A 52 8.49 10.44 15.36
C GLY A 52 9.78 9.91 15.95
N LEU A 53 9.99 10.15 17.25
CA LEU A 53 11.08 9.58 18.04
C LEU A 53 10.49 8.73 19.16
N LEU A 54 10.97 7.49 19.29
CA LEU A 54 10.65 6.61 20.40
C LEU A 54 11.72 6.75 21.47
N PHE A 55 11.28 7.07 22.68
CA PHE A 55 12.11 7.12 23.88
C PHE A 55 11.66 6.07 24.88
N HIS A 56 12.62 5.53 25.62
CA HIS A 56 12.37 4.60 26.72
C HIS A 56 12.40 5.37 28.04
N ALA A 57 11.40 5.16 28.91
CA ALA A 57 11.35 5.76 30.23
C ALA A 57 11.07 4.69 31.31
N PRO A 58 11.66 4.78 32.51
CA PRO A 58 11.43 3.81 33.58
C PRO A 58 10.06 4.02 34.23
N HIS A 59 9.32 2.93 34.43
CA HIS A 59 8.07 2.87 35.17
C HIS A 59 7.98 1.52 35.90
N ARG A 60 7.85 1.54 37.24
CA ARG A 60 7.70 0.34 38.09
C ARG A 60 8.74 -0.76 37.79
N GLY A 61 10.00 -0.38 37.57
CA GLY A 61 11.11 -1.31 37.28
C GLY A 61 11.22 -1.76 35.81
N LYS A 62 10.27 -1.42 34.94
CA LYS A 62 10.27 -1.73 33.51
C LYS A 62 10.53 -0.47 32.68
N LEU A 63 10.94 -0.65 31.42
CA LEU A 63 10.97 0.44 30.44
C LEU A 63 9.67 0.49 29.66
N VAL A 64 9.10 1.70 29.55
CA VAL A 64 7.93 2.00 28.73
C VAL A 64 8.31 2.84 27.53
N ASP A 65 7.63 2.60 26.41
CA ASP A 65 7.92 3.22 25.13
C ASP A 65 6.99 4.43 24.89
N LEU A 66 7.59 5.60 24.76
CA LEU A 66 6.91 6.86 24.50
C LEU A 66 7.33 7.38 23.12
N ILE A 67 6.36 7.50 22.21
CA ILE A 67 6.57 7.98 20.86
C ILE A 67 6.18 9.46 20.78
N TRP A 68 7.17 10.32 20.59
CA TRP A 68 7.00 11.75 20.41
C TRP A 68 7.04 12.13 18.93
N VAL A 69 5.98 12.78 18.45
CA VAL A 69 5.83 13.28 17.08
C VAL A 69 5.62 14.79 17.16
N PRO A 70 6.65 15.61 16.93
CA PRO A 70 6.49 17.06 16.92
C PRO A 70 5.57 17.49 15.76
N ARG A 71 4.82 18.58 15.95
CA ARG A 71 3.89 19.14 14.96
C ARG A 71 4.00 20.67 14.90
N GLY A 72 3.21 21.27 14.02
CA GLY A 72 3.15 22.71 13.84
C GLY A 72 4.34 23.23 13.04
N PHE A 73 4.69 22.50 11.98
CA PHE A 73 5.64 22.93 10.96
C PHE A 73 4.85 23.31 9.71
N THR A 74 5.23 24.41 9.07
CA THR A 74 4.56 24.89 7.84
C THR A 74 5.13 24.25 6.58
N SER A 75 6.41 23.88 6.61
CA SER A 75 7.13 23.26 5.50
C SER A 75 8.08 22.16 6.00
N GLU A 76 8.59 21.37 5.06
CA GLU A 76 9.62 20.35 5.35
C GLU A 76 10.93 20.99 5.81
N ASP A 77 11.30 22.14 5.23
CA ASP A 77 12.50 22.89 5.61
C ASP A 77 12.44 23.44 7.03
N ASP A 78 11.25 23.82 7.51
CA ASP A 78 11.03 24.25 8.90
C ASP A 78 11.31 23.10 9.89
N PHE A 79 10.84 21.88 9.57
CA PHE A 79 11.16 20.70 10.36
C PHE A 79 12.66 20.39 10.35
N VAL A 80 13.32 20.46 9.19
CA VAL A 80 14.76 20.22 9.08
C VAL A 80 15.55 21.27 9.86
N SER A 81 15.15 22.54 9.77
CA SER A 81 15.77 23.64 10.53
C SER A 81 15.63 23.44 12.04
N PHE A 82 14.45 22.96 12.49
CA PHE A 82 14.23 22.59 13.89
C PHE A 82 15.23 21.52 14.38
N LEU A 83 15.58 20.54 13.54
CA LEU A 83 16.58 19.53 13.91
C LEU A 83 17.98 20.13 14.16
N TYR A 84 18.29 21.29 13.59
CA TYR A 84 19.58 21.97 13.79
C TYR A 84 19.62 22.90 15.00
N THR A 85 18.51 23.10 15.70
CA THR A 85 18.49 23.90 16.95
C THR A 85 19.37 23.28 18.04
N GLN A 86 19.96 24.11 18.89
CA GLN A 86 20.93 23.67 19.89
C GLN A 86 20.31 22.67 20.89
N GLU A 87 19.08 22.93 21.31
CA GLU A 87 18.35 22.11 22.27
C GLU A 87 17.99 20.75 21.66
N MET A 88 17.58 20.73 20.39
CA MET A 88 17.32 19.48 19.68
C MET A 88 18.60 18.69 19.44
N GLN A 89 19.71 19.35 19.10
CA GLN A 89 21.03 18.71 18.97
C GLN A 89 21.51 18.10 20.28
N ALA A 90 21.27 18.77 21.42
CA ALA A 90 21.54 18.23 22.75
C ALA A 90 20.69 16.98 23.04
N LEU A 91 19.39 17.01 22.72
CA LEU A 91 18.52 15.84 22.82
C LEU A 91 19.00 14.69 21.92
N MET A 92 19.38 14.96 20.67
CA MET A 92 19.92 13.96 19.75
C MET A 92 21.26 13.40 20.26
N GLY A 93 22.09 14.21 20.91
CA GLY A 93 23.32 13.78 21.59
C GLY A 93 23.04 12.75 22.70
N ASN A 94 22.08 13.05 23.57
CA ASN A 94 21.63 12.12 24.61
C ASN A 94 21.03 10.85 24.02
N GLY A 95 20.24 10.97 22.96
CA GLY A 95 19.68 9.84 22.23
C GLY A 95 20.76 8.93 21.61
N ARG A 96 21.81 9.52 21.01
CA ARG A 96 22.97 8.76 20.50
C ARG A 96 23.70 8.02 21.62
N ALA A 97 23.86 8.64 22.79
CA ALA A 97 24.46 7.99 23.95
C ALA A 97 23.61 6.79 24.42
N ALA A 98 22.29 6.94 24.48
CA ALA A 98 21.36 5.85 24.78
C ALA A 98 21.48 4.69 23.78
N THR A 99 21.47 4.99 22.48
CA THR A 99 21.64 3.95 21.45
C THR A 99 22.98 3.23 21.56
N ARG A 100 24.09 3.95 21.73
CA ARG A 100 25.43 3.34 21.93
C ARG A 100 25.46 2.44 23.17
N TRP A 101 24.78 2.86 24.22
CA TRP A 101 24.71 2.08 25.46
C TRP A 101 23.90 0.78 25.27
N LEU A 102 22.77 0.83 24.55
CA LEU A 102 21.99 -0.35 24.19
C LEU A 102 22.76 -1.28 23.24
N GLU A 103 23.49 -0.71 22.27
CA GLU A 103 24.34 -1.46 21.33
C GLU A 103 25.41 -2.28 22.08
N LYS A 104 26.09 -1.68 23.07
CA LYS A 104 27.05 -2.40 23.92
C LYS A 104 26.43 -3.61 24.61
N ARG A 105 25.15 -3.55 25.00
CA ARG A 105 24.44 -4.69 25.60
C ARG A 105 24.15 -5.77 24.57
N ILE A 106 23.74 -5.40 23.35
CA ILE A 106 23.53 -6.35 22.26
C ILE A 106 24.84 -7.04 21.87
N LEU A 107 25.97 -6.33 21.87
CA LEU A 107 27.28 -6.95 21.63
C LEU A 107 27.65 -8.00 22.69
N ARG A 108 27.19 -7.87 23.93
CA ARG A 108 27.38 -8.93 24.94
C ARG A 108 26.69 -10.23 24.55
N PHE A 109 25.55 -10.18 23.86
CA PHE A 109 24.88 -11.39 23.36
C PHE A 109 25.73 -12.13 22.33
N VAL A 110 26.55 -11.43 21.55
CA VAL A 110 27.50 -12.08 20.63
C VAL A 110 28.47 -12.95 21.43
N LYS A 111 29.01 -12.43 22.54
CA LYS A 111 29.90 -13.18 23.43
C LYS A 111 29.20 -14.36 24.10
N ILE A 112 27.99 -14.15 24.62
CA ILE A 112 27.20 -15.20 25.30
C ILE A 112 26.85 -16.32 24.31
N TRP A 113 26.41 -15.96 23.09
CA TRP A 113 26.12 -16.92 22.04
C TRP A 113 27.37 -17.74 21.67
N ASN A 114 28.53 -17.07 21.56
CA ASN A 114 29.80 -17.72 21.26
C ASN A 114 30.26 -18.71 22.34
N GLY A 115 29.94 -18.45 23.61
CA GLY A 115 30.29 -19.32 24.73
C GLY A 115 29.34 -20.50 24.92
N ASN A 116 28.04 -20.31 24.71
CA ASN A 116 27.03 -21.28 25.15
C ASN A 116 26.28 -21.97 24.00
N GLU A 117 25.84 -21.23 22.99
CA GLU A 117 24.87 -21.74 22.01
C GLU A 117 25.50 -22.47 20.83
N ARG A 118 26.76 -22.19 20.51
CA ARG A 118 27.49 -22.87 19.45
C ARG A 118 27.56 -24.37 19.68
N GLU A 119 27.91 -24.76 20.91
CA GLU A 119 28.01 -26.17 21.30
C GLU A 119 26.64 -26.84 21.34
N ARG A 120 25.63 -26.16 21.91
CA ARG A 120 24.25 -26.68 21.96
C ARG A 120 23.65 -26.97 20.60
N LEU A 121 24.00 -26.19 19.57
CA LEU A 121 23.50 -26.37 18.21
C LEU A 121 24.36 -27.32 17.36
N ALA A 122 25.54 -27.74 17.84
CA ALA A 122 26.46 -28.57 17.07
C ALA A 122 25.86 -29.92 16.69
N GLU A 123 25.13 -30.56 17.62
CA GLU A 123 24.45 -31.84 17.37
C GLU A 123 23.37 -31.72 16.28
N LEU A 124 22.52 -30.68 16.39
CA LEU A 124 21.44 -30.44 15.43
C LEU A 124 21.97 -30.13 14.02
N LEU A 125 23.08 -29.39 13.94
CA LEU A 125 23.68 -28.96 12.67
C LEU A 125 24.69 -29.96 12.10
N GLY A 126 25.10 -30.97 12.88
CA GLY A 126 26.15 -31.92 12.53
C GLY A 126 27.58 -31.36 12.59
N ALA A 127 27.75 -30.08 12.91
CA ALA A 127 29.03 -29.41 13.06
C ALA A 127 28.89 -28.18 13.95
N THR A 128 29.96 -27.84 14.69
CA THR A 128 29.98 -26.65 15.54
C THR A 128 30.05 -25.38 14.68
N PRO A 129 29.11 -24.43 14.81
CA PRO A 129 29.16 -23.16 14.09
C PRO A 129 30.43 -22.37 14.37
N ALA A 130 30.91 -21.58 13.39
CA ALA A 130 32.00 -20.63 13.59
C ALA A 130 31.63 -19.56 14.64
N PRO A 131 32.60 -18.99 15.38
CA PRO A 131 32.32 -17.88 16.28
C PRO A 131 31.85 -16.67 15.48
N LEU A 132 30.92 -15.91 16.06
CA LEU A 132 30.50 -14.62 15.53
C LEU A 132 31.53 -13.55 15.89
N ASP A 133 31.85 -12.71 14.91
CA ASP A 133 32.69 -11.53 15.12
C ASP A 133 31.84 -10.27 15.36
N GLU A 134 32.26 -9.44 16.30
CA GLU A 134 31.54 -8.21 16.66
C GLU A 134 31.61 -7.15 15.56
N ARG A 135 32.74 -7.02 14.85
CA ARG A 135 32.90 -6.03 13.78
C ARG A 135 32.08 -6.41 12.57
N GLU A 136 32.12 -7.68 12.19
CA GLU A 136 31.30 -8.20 11.10
C GLU A 136 29.79 -8.02 11.40
N PHE A 137 29.37 -8.21 12.65
CA PHE A 137 27.99 -7.96 13.05
C PHE A 137 27.60 -6.48 12.87
N LEU A 138 28.45 -5.55 13.30
CA LEU A 138 28.19 -4.11 13.16
C LEU A 138 28.18 -3.68 11.68
N GLU A 139 29.08 -4.20 10.85
CA GLU A 139 29.07 -4.00 9.39
C GLU A 139 27.79 -4.53 8.75
N PHE A 140 27.31 -5.69 9.21
CA PHE A 140 26.06 -6.28 8.75
C PHE A 140 24.83 -5.44 9.10
N VAL A 141 24.82 -4.79 10.26
CA VAL A 141 23.78 -3.82 10.65
C VAL A 141 23.84 -2.55 9.79
N GLY A 142 25.05 -2.10 9.43
CA GLY A 142 25.29 -0.94 8.57
C GLY A 142 24.88 0.36 9.26
N SER A 143 24.07 1.18 8.59
CA SER A 143 23.56 2.46 9.13
C SER A 143 22.40 2.29 10.11
N GLY A 144 21.94 1.06 10.36
CA GLY A 144 20.87 0.75 11.30
C GLY A 144 21.32 0.76 12.76
N GLN A 145 20.38 0.67 13.69
CA GLN A 145 20.70 0.45 15.10
C GLN A 145 20.75 -1.04 15.39
N ALA A 146 21.80 -1.51 16.07
CA ALA A 146 21.89 -2.90 16.50
C ALA A 146 20.63 -3.28 17.33
N SER A 147 20.13 -4.49 17.13
CA SER A 147 19.00 -5.03 17.88
C SER A 147 19.08 -6.54 17.96
N LEU A 148 18.37 -7.18 18.91
CA LEU A 148 18.25 -8.64 18.97
C LEU A 148 17.74 -9.23 17.65
N LEU A 149 16.89 -8.48 16.95
CA LEU A 149 16.37 -8.84 15.63
C LEU A 149 17.49 -8.92 14.58
N HIS A 150 18.40 -7.95 14.57
CA HIS A 150 19.58 -7.96 13.69
C HIS A 150 20.53 -9.09 14.05
N LEU A 151 20.71 -9.36 15.35
CA LEU A 151 21.55 -10.44 15.82
C LEU A 151 20.98 -11.80 15.39
N ALA A 152 19.67 -12.00 15.49
CA ALA A 152 19.00 -13.21 15.01
C ALA A 152 19.20 -13.43 13.49
N GLU A 153 19.08 -12.37 12.68
CA GLU A 153 19.37 -12.45 11.24
C GLU A 153 20.83 -12.81 10.97
N PHE A 154 21.76 -12.21 11.73
CA PHE A 154 23.18 -12.46 11.56
C PHE A 154 23.53 -13.91 11.91
N ILE A 155 23.04 -14.39 13.05
CA ILE A 155 23.17 -15.78 13.48
C ILE A 155 22.60 -16.71 12.40
N HIS A 156 21.34 -16.51 11.99
CA HIS A 156 20.71 -17.36 10.98
C HIS A 156 21.50 -17.39 9.67
N LYS A 157 21.97 -16.23 9.19
CA LYS A 157 22.83 -16.14 8.00
C LYS A 157 24.11 -16.98 8.14
N LYS A 158 24.74 -16.98 9.32
CA LYS A 158 25.94 -17.78 9.61
C LYS A 158 25.66 -19.26 9.76
N LEU A 159 24.48 -19.62 10.27
CA LEU A 159 24.05 -21.02 10.41
C LEU A 159 23.58 -21.63 9.07
N PHE A 160 23.09 -20.81 8.14
CA PHE A 160 22.42 -21.28 6.92
C PHE A 160 23.24 -22.26 6.06
N PRO A 161 24.56 -22.06 5.81
CA PRO A 161 25.36 -23.04 5.07
C PRO A 161 25.42 -24.42 5.73
N LEU A 162 25.54 -24.46 7.07
CA LEU A 162 25.55 -25.73 7.83
C LEU A 162 24.17 -26.39 7.81
N MET A 163 23.10 -25.60 7.99
CA MET A 163 21.72 -26.08 7.87
C MET A 163 21.46 -26.67 6.49
N GLN A 164 21.93 -26.03 5.43
CA GLN A 164 21.75 -26.49 4.06
C GLN A 164 22.50 -27.80 3.78
N SER A 165 23.75 -27.93 4.26
CA SER A 165 24.51 -29.18 4.16
C SER A 165 23.79 -30.32 4.85
N LYS A 166 23.37 -30.10 6.11
CA LYS A 166 22.69 -31.12 6.91
C LYS A 166 21.31 -31.48 6.35
N ALA A 167 20.56 -30.51 5.85
CA ALA A 167 19.27 -30.73 5.21
C ALA A 167 19.40 -31.60 3.95
N ASN A 168 20.47 -31.45 3.17
CA ASN A 168 20.71 -32.27 1.99
C ASN A 168 21.02 -33.74 2.37
N GLU A 169 21.84 -33.97 3.39
CA GLU A 169 22.10 -35.31 3.93
C GLU A 169 20.81 -35.98 4.40
N LEU A 170 20.01 -35.27 5.21
CA LEU A 170 18.76 -35.80 5.75
C LEU A 170 17.72 -36.04 4.67
N ARG A 171 17.68 -35.20 3.63
CA ARG A 171 16.79 -35.40 2.49
C ARG A 171 17.15 -36.66 1.71
N GLN A 172 18.44 -36.92 1.50
CA GLN A 172 18.89 -38.16 0.86
C GLN A 172 18.55 -39.38 1.73
N ALA A 173 18.84 -39.31 3.03
CA ALA A 173 18.52 -40.37 3.98
C ALA A 173 17.02 -40.68 4.09
N ALA A 174 16.15 -39.66 3.98
CA ALA A 174 14.70 -39.83 4.06
C ALA A 174 14.09 -40.53 2.83
N VAL A 175 14.77 -40.51 1.68
CA VAL A 175 14.30 -41.10 0.41
C VAL A 175 15.06 -42.39 0.05
N ASP A 176 16.15 -42.68 0.76
CA ASP A 176 17.02 -43.83 0.47
C ASP A 176 16.28 -45.17 0.65
N PRO A 177 16.08 -45.96 -0.44
CA PRO A 177 15.40 -47.24 -0.39
C PRO A 177 16.13 -48.30 0.45
N GLN A 178 17.40 -48.10 0.82
CA GLN A 178 18.20 -49.03 1.61
C GLN A 178 18.04 -48.84 3.14
N LYS A 179 17.53 -47.70 3.60
CA LYS A 179 17.32 -47.42 5.03
C LYS A 179 16.01 -47.98 5.57
N SER A 180 15.97 -48.28 6.87
CA SER A 180 14.74 -48.72 7.55
C SER A 180 13.68 -47.60 7.52
N ASP A 181 12.40 -47.97 7.52
CA ASP A 181 11.31 -46.99 7.58
C ASP A 181 11.38 -46.13 8.85
N GLU A 182 11.87 -46.67 9.96
CA GLU A 182 12.12 -45.91 11.19
C GLU A 182 13.18 -44.81 10.98
N GLU A 183 14.31 -45.15 10.36
CA GLU A 183 15.40 -44.20 10.07
C GLU A 183 14.99 -43.11 9.08
N ARG A 184 14.14 -43.44 8.11
CA ARG A 184 13.56 -42.46 7.18
C ARG A 184 12.64 -41.49 7.91
N THR A 185 11.79 -41.99 8.81
CA THR A 185 10.91 -41.12 9.61
C THR A 185 11.68 -40.23 10.57
N GLU A 186 12.76 -40.73 11.18
CA GLU A 186 13.67 -39.96 12.04
C GLU A 186 14.35 -38.84 11.22
N SER A 187 14.88 -39.17 10.04
CA SER A 187 15.50 -38.21 9.12
C SER A 187 14.51 -37.14 8.67
N ALA A 188 13.27 -37.51 8.39
CA ALA A 188 12.21 -36.55 8.04
C ALA A 188 11.83 -35.63 9.21
N LYS A 189 11.79 -36.14 10.45
CA LYS A 189 11.56 -35.33 11.65
C LYS A 189 12.70 -34.33 11.88
N GLN A 190 13.96 -34.77 11.73
CA GLN A 190 15.12 -33.90 11.87
C GLN A 190 15.15 -32.83 10.77
N LEU A 191 14.82 -33.19 9.53
CA LEU A 191 14.69 -32.25 8.41
C LEU A 191 13.63 -31.18 8.72
N LYS A 192 12.49 -31.58 9.31
CA LYS A 192 11.44 -30.65 9.73
C LYS A 192 11.93 -29.67 10.81
N LYS A 193 12.67 -30.16 11.82
CA LYS A 193 13.26 -29.30 12.85
C LYS A 193 14.22 -28.27 12.26
N LEU A 194 15.06 -28.66 11.29
CA LEU A 194 15.94 -27.74 10.57
C LEU A 194 15.18 -26.74 9.71
N ASP A 195 14.08 -27.16 9.10
CA ASP A 195 13.22 -26.29 8.29
C ASP A 195 12.51 -25.22 9.15
N GLU A 196 12.14 -25.58 10.38
CA GLU A 196 11.51 -24.69 11.38
C GLU A 196 12.51 -23.74 12.06
N LEU A 197 13.82 -23.99 11.98
CA LEU A 197 14.90 -23.13 12.53
C LEU A 197 15.09 -21.86 11.69
N SER A 198 14.03 -21.06 11.61
CA SER A 198 13.96 -19.77 10.94
C SER A 198 14.60 -18.66 11.77
N ILE A 199 14.73 -17.46 11.18
CA ILE A 199 15.22 -16.27 11.88
C ILE A 199 14.34 -15.96 13.10
N GLU A 200 13.03 -16.16 12.98
CA GLU A 200 12.06 -15.95 14.05
C GLU A 200 12.23 -16.97 15.19
N ALA A 201 12.58 -18.22 14.88
CA ALA A 201 12.90 -19.22 15.90
C ALA A 201 14.15 -18.80 16.70
N VAL A 202 15.20 -18.31 16.02
CA VAL A 202 16.40 -17.77 16.66
C VAL A 202 16.06 -16.55 17.52
N LEU A 203 15.24 -15.63 17.01
CA LEU A 203 14.83 -14.44 17.75
C LEU A 203 14.01 -14.79 19.00
N ARG A 204 13.05 -15.72 18.89
CA ARG A 204 12.26 -16.19 20.03
C ARG A 204 13.16 -16.78 21.11
N ARG A 205 14.17 -17.56 20.70
CA ARG A 205 15.16 -18.13 21.60
C ARG A 205 15.97 -17.04 22.31
N LEU A 206 16.48 -16.05 21.57
CA LEU A 206 17.18 -14.89 22.15
C LEU A 206 16.28 -14.07 23.09
N ASN A 207 14.98 -13.96 22.79
CA ASN A 207 14.03 -13.23 23.63
C ASN A 207 13.57 -14.01 24.86
N ASP A 208 13.85 -15.31 24.98
CA ASP A 208 13.41 -16.15 26.10
C ASP A 208 14.32 -15.95 27.33
N PRO A 209 13.81 -15.36 28.42
CA PRO A 209 14.60 -15.12 29.64
C PRO A 209 15.09 -16.41 30.30
N ARG A 210 14.45 -17.56 30.04
CA ARG A 210 14.88 -18.85 30.60
C ARG A 210 16.14 -19.38 29.93
N ILE A 211 16.35 -19.01 28.66
CA ILE A 211 17.50 -19.44 27.86
C ILE A 211 18.59 -18.37 27.92
N PHE A 212 18.19 -17.11 27.83
CA PHE A 212 19.06 -15.93 27.93
C PHE A 212 18.53 -14.98 29.02
N PRO A 213 18.89 -15.20 30.30
CA PRO A 213 18.52 -14.30 31.40
C PRO A 213 18.91 -12.84 31.13
N GLU A 214 20.00 -12.64 30.38
CA GLU A 214 20.54 -11.34 29.99
C GLU A 214 19.56 -10.49 29.15
N THR A 215 18.54 -11.12 28.57
CA THR A 215 17.48 -10.43 27.82
C THR A 215 16.66 -9.51 28.70
N GLN A 216 16.50 -9.86 29.98
CA GLN A 216 15.81 -9.01 30.95
C GLN A 216 16.48 -7.65 31.08
N TRP A 217 17.81 -7.58 30.94
CA TRP A 217 18.54 -6.31 30.99
C TRP A 217 18.08 -5.32 29.92
N ILE A 218 17.63 -5.79 28.75
CA ILE A 218 17.18 -4.89 27.69
C ILE A 218 15.81 -4.28 28.01
N GLN A 219 14.99 -4.98 28.80
CA GLN A 219 13.60 -4.60 29.11
C GLN A 219 13.46 -3.86 30.46
N GLU A 220 14.40 -4.08 31.37
CA GLU A 220 14.39 -3.50 32.71
C GLU A 220 14.94 -2.09 32.77
N ALA A 221 14.41 -1.32 33.72
CA ALA A 221 14.94 0.00 34.03
C ALA A 221 16.41 -0.09 34.46
N CYS A 222 17.18 0.88 33.98
CA CYS A 222 18.61 0.89 34.17
C CYS A 222 19.00 1.41 35.55
N THR A 223 19.72 0.61 36.33
CA THR A 223 20.19 0.98 37.69
C THR A 223 21.67 1.35 37.75
N SER A 224 22.45 1.13 36.69
CA SER A 224 23.89 1.40 36.66
C SER A 224 24.21 2.90 36.57
N ARG A 225 25.27 3.35 37.24
CA ARG A 225 25.76 4.75 37.15
C ARG A 225 26.16 5.18 35.74
N ASP A 226 26.57 4.23 34.89
CA ASP A 226 26.97 4.47 33.50
C ASP A 226 25.79 4.65 32.54
N CYS A 227 24.56 4.67 33.05
CA CYS A 227 23.37 4.79 32.22
C CYS A 227 23.19 6.20 31.66
N PRO A 228 22.92 6.36 30.35
CA PRO A 228 22.57 7.64 29.78
C PRO A 228 21.35 8.26 30.48
N PRO A 229 21.37 9.56 30.83
CA PRO A 229 20.31 10.21 31.61
C PRO A 229 18.91 10.02 31.04
N ILE A 230 18.78 10.00 29.71
CA ILE A 230 17.49 9.86 29.02
C ILE A 230 16.77 8.54 29.33
N LEU A 231 17.51 7.46 29.60
CA LEU A 231 16.94 6.14 29.93
C LEU A 231 16.54 5.99 31.40
N ASN A 232 16.99 6.90 32.26
CA ASN A 232 16.67 6.92 33.70
C ASN A 232 15.75 8.11 34.07
N THR A 233 15.32 8.89 33.09
CA THR A 233 14.46 10.06 33.32
C THR A 233 13.00 9.61 33.42
N PRO A 234 12.28 9.91 34.52
CA PRO A 234 10.90 9.47 34.68
C PRO A 234 9.99 10.05 33.58
N PRO A 235 8.91 9.35 33.20
CA PRO A 235 8.04 9.71 32.08
C PRO A 235 7.61 11.18 32.08
N TYR A 236 7.09 11.70 33.21
CA TYR A 236 6.66 13.10 33.30
C TYR A 236 7.78 14.11 32.99
N LYS A 237 8.98 13.88 33.54
CA LYS A 237 10.12 14.79 33.33
C LYS A 237 10.59 14.77 31.87
N LEU A 238 10.63 13.58 31.27
CA LEU A 238 10.95 13.42 29.85
C LEU A 238 9.92 14.13 28.97
N LEU A 239 8.63 13.88 29.19
CA LEU A 239 7.56 14.52 28.42
C LEU A 239 7.51 16.03 28.62
N LYS A 240 7.81 16.53 29.82
CA LYS A 240 7.91 17.96 30.10
C LYS A 240 9.06 18.59 29.32
N GLN A 241 10.23 17.96 29.31
CA GLN A 241 11.36 18.41 28.48
C GLN A 241 10.99 18.45 26.99
N LEU A 242 10.30 17.43 26.48
CA LEU A 242 9.85 17.38 25.08
C LEU A 242 8.78 18.43 24.76
N TRP A 243 7.91 18.74 25.71
CA TRP A 243 6.91 19.79 25.59
C TRP A 243 7.56 21.18 25.50
N ASP A 244 8.55 21.43 26.36
CA ASP A 244 9.26 22.71 26.40
C ASP A 244 10.10 22.93 25.12
N LEU A 245 10.55 21.86 24.46
CA LEU A 245 11.21 21.92 23.14
C LEU A 245 10.25 22.33 22.01
N LYS A 246 9.06 21.74 21.96
CA LYS A 246 8.03 22.07 20.95
C LYS A 246 6.64 21.85 21.53
N SER A 247 5.96 22.96 21.80
CA SER A 247 4.55 22.98 22.17
C SER A 247 3.69 22.45 21.01
N GLY A 248 2.66 21.65 21.32
CA GLY A 248 1.77 21.08 20.30
C GLY A 248 2.26 19.76 19.68
N SER A 249 3.03 18.98 20.43
CA SER A 249 3.45 17.65 19.99
C SER A 249 2.38 16.57 20.21
N ARG A 250 2.47 15.47 19.46
CA ARG A 250 1.74 14.24 19.74
C ARG A 250 2.65 13.29 20.51
N VAL A 251 2.23 12.92 21.70
CA VAL A 251 2.86 11.86 22.49
C VAL A 251 1.95 10.64 22.46
N THR A 252 2.49 9.51 22.04
CA THR A 252 1.78 8.22 21.98
C THR A 252 2.44 7.25 22.97
N LEU A 253 1.66 6.67 23.88
CA LEU A 253 2.10 5.58 24.74
C LEU A 253 1.92 4.25 24.01
N ASN A 254 3.00 3.48 23.86
CA ASN A 254 2.92 2.09 23.40
C ASN A 254 2.43 1.21 24.55
N LEU A 255 1.51 0.30 24.25
CA LEU A 255 0.80 -0.50 25.27
C LEU A 255 1.41 -1.90 25.48
N ALA A 256 2.49 -2.25 24.79
CA ALA A 256 3.08 -3.58 24.84
C ALA A 256 3.56 -3.92 26.27
N GLY A 257 2.99 -4.98 26.83
CA GLY A 257 3.32 -5.45 28.19
C GLY A 257 2.77 -4.59 29.33
N LEU A 258 1.88 -3.63 29.04
CA LEU A 258 1.21 -2.79 30.04
C LEU A 258 -0.18 -3.33 30.36
N ASP A 259 -0.57 -3.26 31.63
CA ASP A 259 -1.94 -3.50 32.08
C ASP A 259 -2.75 -2.19 32.17
N GLY A 260 -4.05 -2.30 32.45
CA GLY A 260 -4.92 -1.13 32.60
C GLY A 260 -4.49 -0.20 33.74
N THR A 261 -3.90 -0.76 34.79
CA THR A 261 -3.41 -0.01 35.97
C THR A 261 -2.15 0.79 35.63
N ASP A 262 -1.19 0.20 34.91
CA ASP A 262 0.03 0.88 34.45
C ASP A 262 -0.33 2.08 33.57
N VAL A 263 -1.26 1.87 32.62
CA VAL A 263 -1.75 2.94 31.75
C VAL A 263 -2.40 4.05 32.57
N LEU A 264 -3.26 3.71 33.54
CA LEU A 264 -3.91 4.70 34.40
C LEU A 264 -2.89 5.53 35.20
N GLU A 265 -1.90 4.87 35.81
CA GLU A 265 -0.83 5.56 36.54
C GLU A 265 -0.04 6.50 35.63
N LEU A 266 0.35 6.04 34.43
CA LEU A 266 1.10 6.85 33.48
C LEU A 266 0.31 8.07 33.01
N LEU A 267 -0.98 7.90 32.72
CA LEU A 267 -1.86 9.01 32.31
C LEU A 267 -2.01 10.06 33.41
N TRP A 268 -2.06 9.62 34.67
CA TRP A 268 -2.12 10.50 35.83
C TRP A 268 -0.80 11.23 36.09
N ASP A 269 0.30 10.49 36.20
CA ASP A 269 1.63 11.03 36.49
C ASP A 269 2.06 12.04 35.43
N CYS A 270 1.69 11.78 34.17
CA CYS A 270 2.03 12.64 33.05
C CYS A 270 1.08 13.84 32.87
N LYS A 271 0.04 13.98 33.70
CA LYS A 271 -0.87 15.15 33.76
C LYS A 271 -1.40 15.61 32.40
N GLY A 272 -1.83 14.67 31.56
CA GLY A 272 -2.37 14.99 30.23
C GLY A 272 -1.35 15.14 29.10
N LEU A 273 -0.04 15.05 29.38
CA LEU A 273 1.00 15.12 28.33
C LEU A 273 0.96 13.93 27.36
N ILE A 274 0.39 12.79 27.78
CA ILE A 274 0.17 11.63 26.90
C ILE A 274 -1.13 11.85 26.12
N THR A 275 -1.00 12.23 24.86
CA THR A 275 -2.16 12.60 24.01
C THR A 275 -2.81 11.42 23.28
N HIS A 276 -2.07 10.33 23.06
CA HIS A 276 -2.50 9.19 22.26
C HIS A 276 -2.10 7.87 22.92
N LEU A 277 -2.89 6.81 22.69
CA LEU A 277 -2.53 5.43 22.98
C LEU A 277 -2.35 4.64 21.68
N GLU A 278 -1.29 3.84 21.60
CA GLU A 278 -1.12 2.86 20.53
C GLU A 278 -2.03 1.66 20.79
N ILE A 279 -3.33 1.88 20.58
CA ILE A 279 -4.39 0.96 20.95
C ILE A 279 -4.23 -0.42 20.30
N PHE A 280 -3.56 -0.49 19.14
CA PHE A 280 -3.28 -1.73 18.44
C PHE A 280 -1.94 -1.65 17.69
N ASN A 281 -0.99 -2.49 18.06
CA ASN A 281 0.23 -2.73 17.30
C ASN A 281 0.22 -4.16 16.78
N LEU A 282 0.31 -4.32 15.46
CA LEU A 282 0.15 -5.63 14.82
C LEU A 282 1.22 -6.63 15.27
N LYS A 283 2.45 -6.17 15.48
CA LYS A 283 3.54 -7.04 15.94
C LYS A 283 3.38 -7.40 17.40
N ASP A 284 3.14 -6.41 18.26
CA ASP A 284 2.99 -6.66 19.70
C ASP A 284 1.80 -7.60 19.98
N TRP A 285 0.73 -7.52 19.17
CA TRP A 285 -0.37 -8.46 19.20
C TRP A 285 0.05 -9.88 18.78
N GLN A 286 0.85 -10.04 17.72
CA GLN A 286 1.37 -11.35 17.29
C GLN A 286 2.34 -11.96 18.31
N ASP A 287 3.09 -11.12 19.02
CA ASP A 287 3.98 -11.51 20.11
C ASP A 287 3.23 -11.85 21.41
N GLY A 288 1.91 -11.65 21.47
CA GLY A 288 1.11 -11.87 22.68
C GLY A 288 1.29 -10.80 23.76
N ARG A 289 1.88 -9.64 23.44
CA ARG A 289 2.17 -8.56 24.40
C ARG A 289 1.01 -7.57 24.60
N MET A 290 -0.17 -7.85 24.06
CA MET A 290 -1.37 -6.98 24.13
C MET A 290 -2.58 -7.69 24.77
N GLU A 291 -2.40 -8.37 25.90
CA GLU A 291 -3.47 -9.13 26.57
C GLU A 291 -4.56 -8.22 27.16
N SER A 292 -4.18 -7.09 27.75
CA SER A 292 -5.08 -6.15 28.45
C SER A 292 -5.77 -5.14 27.52
N ILE A 293 -5.81 -5.41 26.22
CA ILE A 293 -6.23 -4.45 25.19
C ILE A 293 -7.69 -3.98 25.37
N ALA A 294 -8.58 -4.89 25.78
CA ALA A 294 -9.99 -4.60 26.00
C ALA A 294 -10.21 -3.70 27.22
N GLU A 295 -9.48 -3.97 28.32
CA GLU A 295 -9.51 -3.17 29.55
C GLU A 295 -9.01 -1.75 29.30
N ILE A 296 -7.87 -1.60 28.59
CA ILE A 296 -7.30 -0.30 28.24
C ILE A 296 -8.24 0.49 27.32
N ASN A 297 -8.90 -0.17 26.37
CA ASN A 297 -9.92 0.46 25.52
C ASN A 297 -11.12 0.95 26.34
N ASP A 298 -11.59 0.18 27.32
CA ASP A 298 -12.69 0.60 28.19
C ASP A 298 -12.30 1.77 29.10
N LEU A 299 -11.06 1.78 29.60
CA LEU A 299 -10.49 2.91 30.32
C LEU A 299 -10.46 4.17 29.44
N GLN A 300 -9.90 4.08 28.23
CA GLN A 300 -9.87 5.19 27.28
C GLN A 300 -11.28 5.74 26.99
N ARG A 301 -12.25 4.85 26.79
CA ARG A 301 -13.65 5.24 26.55
C ARG A 301 -14.26 5.94 27.74
N ALA A 302 -14.01 5.46 28.95
CA ALA A 302 -14.52 6.06 30.17
C ALA A 302 -13.95 7.48 30.39
N ILE A 303 -12.64 7.68 30.12
CA ILE A 303 -11.98 9.00 30.16
C ILE A 303 -12.58 9.93 29.10
N ASN A 304 -12.66 9.48 27.85
CA ASN A 304 -13.15 10.31 26.74
C ASN A 304 -14.64 10.67 26.86
N ALA A 305 -15.44 9.81 27.48
CA ALA A 305 -16.85 10.06 27.78
C ALA A 305 -17.05 10.88 29.07
N GLN A 306 -15.99 11.18 29.80
CA GLN A 306 -16.04 11.87 31.11
C GLN A 306 -16.95 11.15 32.12
N SER A 307 -16.98 9.81 32.05
CA SER A 307 -17.87 8.98 32.87
C SER A 307 -17.20 8.58 34.18
N ILE A 308 -17.37 9.43 35.20
CA ILE A 308 -16.83 9.19 36.54
C ILE A 308 -17.32 7.85 37.12
N PRO A 309 -18.61 7.47 37.04
CA PRO A 309 -19.07 6.20 37.62
C PRO A 309 -18.35 5.00 36.99
N ARG A 310 -18.16 5.02 35.67
CA ARG A 310 -17.47 3.93 34.97
C ARG A 310 -15.99 3.85 35.35
N LEU A 311 -15.33 5.00 35.48
CA LEU A 311 -13.95 5.05 35.97
C LEU A 311 -13.83 4.51 37.39
N MET A 312 -14.73 4.90 38.28
CA MET A 312 -14.74 4.41 39.66
C MET A 312 -14.90 2.89 39.74
N THR A 313 -15.75 2.30 38.88
CA THR A 313 -15.88 0.84 38.77
C THR A 313 -14.59 0.20 38.28
N LEU A 314 -13.99 0.71 37.20
CA LEU A 314 -12.73 0.18 36.65
C LEU A 314 -11.59 0.25 37.68
N VAL A 315 -11.43 1.38 38.35
CA VAL A 315 -10.38 1.56 39.37
C VAL A 315 -10.63 0.66 40.59
N SER A 316 -11.90 0.44 40.98
CA SER A 316 -12.21 -0.50 42.07
C SER A 316 -11.85 -1.93 41.69
N GLN A 317 -12.14 -2.35 40.47
CA GLN A 317 -11.73 -3.66 39.95
C GLN A 317 -10.20 -3.79 39.91
N MET A 318 -9.48 -2.74 39.52
CA MET A 318 -8.01 -2.72 39.56
C MET A 318 -7.49 -2.89 40.99
N ILE A 319 -8.08 -2.19 41.98
CA ILE A 319 -7.70 -2.31 43.40
C ILE A 319 -7.94 -3.73 43.91
N GLU A 320 -9.12 -4.31 43.67
CA GLU A 320 -9.45 -5.68 44.07
C GLU A 320 -8.47 -6.69 43.46
N ARG A 321 -8.13 -6.50 42.17
CA ARG A 321 -7.20 -7.39 41.46
C ARG A 321 -5.78 -7.29 42.00
N GLU A 322 -5.32 -6.09 42.38
CA GLU A 322 -4.01 -5.90 43.02
C GLU A 322 -3.96 -6.46 44.45
N GLN A 323 -5.04 -6.35 45.23
CA GLN A 323 -5.14 -6.95 46.56
C GLN A 323 -5.13 -8.47 46.52
N GLY A 324 -5.69 -9.08 45.46
CA GLY A 324 -5.73 -10.52 45.27
C GLY A 324 -4.43 -11.15 44.73
N ARG A 325 -3.37 -10.37 44.46
CA ARG A 325 -2.06 -10.92 44.03
C ARG A 325 -1.34 -11.60 45.20
N GLU A 326 -0.53 -12.62 44.91
CA GLU A 326 0.29 -13.34 45.91
C GLU A 326 1.21 -12.40 46.71
N SER A 327 1.69 -11.32 46.07
CA SER A 327 2.45 -10.25 46.70
C SER A 327 1.88 -8.88 46.28
N PRO A 328 0.99 -8.28 47.09
CA PRO A 328 0.40 -6.97 46.79
C PRO A 328 1.44 -5.85 46.89
N ASP A 329 1.57 -5.03 45.85
CA ASP A 329 2.38 -3.80 45.88
C ASP A 329 1.61 -2.72 46.67
N ALA A 330 2.02 -2.51 47.92
CA ALA A 330 1.40 -1.54 48.82
C ALA A 330 1.43 -0.10 48.27
N ASP A 331 2.49 0.28 47.55
CA ASP A 331 2.60 1.61 46.96
C ASP A 331 1.70 1.78 45.73
N ARG A 332 1.52 0.70 44.95
CA ARG A 332 0.52 0.65 43.86
C ARG A 332 -0.90 0.78 44.39
N LEU A 333 -1.24 0.05 45.45
CA LEU A 333 -2.55 0.14 46.10
C LEU A 333 -2.82 1.55 46.65
N ARG A 334 -1.86 2.15 47.37
CA ARG A 334 -1.98 3.54 47.86
C ARG A 334 -2.24 4.51 46.72
N LYS A 335 -1.49 4.39 45.63
CA LYS A 335 -1.63 5.27 44.46
C LYS A 335 -2.98 5.10 43.78
N LEU A 336 -3.49 3.87 43.64
CA LEU A 336 -4.82 3.60 43.12
C LEU A 336 -5.94 4.20 43.99
N VAL A 337 -5.80 4.16 45.32
CA VAL A 337 -6.76 4.82 46.23
C VAL A 337 -6.74 6.33 46.06
N ILE A 338 -5.56 6.95 45.97
CA ILE A 338 -5.41 8.39 45.71
C ILE A 338 -6.03 8.76 44.36
N LEU A 339 -5.77 7.96 43.32
CA LEU A 339 -6.37 8.11 42.01
C LEU A 339 -7.90 8.09 42.10
N LYS A 340 -8.46 7.04 42.73
CA LYS A 340 -9.90 6.87 42.92
C LYS A 340 -10.55 8.11 43.56
N GLN A 341 -9.90 8.71 44.55
CA GLN A 341 -10.38 9.93 45.21
C GLN A 341 -10.31 11.18 44.32
N ASN A 342 -9.35 11.23 43.39
CA ASN A 342 -9.08 12.42 42.55
C ASN A 342 -9.42 12.22 41.06
N MET A 343 -10.34 11.32 40.72
CA MET A 343 -10.72 11.00 39.33
C MET A 343 -11.14 12.22 38.50
N LEU A 344 -11.75 13.23 39.13
CA LEU A 344 -12.12 14.48 38.46
C LEU A 344 -10.92 15.18 37.83
N VAL A 345 -9.78 15.21 38.52
CA VAL A 345 -8.55 15.85 38.04
C VAL A 345 -8.04 15.15 36.79
N LEU A 346 -8.11 13.81 36.75
CA LEU A 346 -7.75 13.03 35.57
C LEU A 346 -8.66 13.37 34.37
N CYS A 347 -9.96 13.47 34.61
CA CYS A 347 -10.93 13.83 33.59
C CYS A 347 -10.68 15.24 33.03
N GLU A 348 -10.37 16.21 33.89
CA GLU A 348 -10.07 17.59 33.47
C GLU A 348 -8.86 17.67 32.54
N TYR A 349 -7.83 16.83 32.74
CA TYR A 349 -6.68 16.77 31.82
C TYR A 349 -7.06 16.44 30.36
N TYR A 350 -8.12 15.66 30.14
CA TYR A 350 -8.57 15.20 28.82
C TYR A 350 -9.89 15.81 28.36
N LYS A 351 -10.39 16.84 29.06
CA LYS A 351 -11.67 17.48 28.77
C LYS A 351 -11.63 18.32 27.49
N ALA A 352 -10.56 19.10 27.31
CA ALA A 352 -10.38 19.93 26.10
C ALA A 352 -9.91 19.10 24.89
N SER A 353 -9.07 18.09 25.14
CA SER A 353 -8.56 17.18 24.11
C SER A 353 -8.70 15.74 24.56
N LYS A 354 -9.55 14.98 23.87
CA LYS A 354 -9.74 13.55 24.13
C LYS A 354 -8.46 12.75 23.89
N LEU A 355 -8.32 11.66 24.63
CA LEU A 355 -7.26 10.68 24.47
C LEU A 355 -7.47 9.89 23.17
N ARG A 356 -6.60 10.09 22.18
CA ARG A 356 -6.75 9.55 20.81
C ARG A 356 -6.13 8.17 20.66
N ALA A 357 -6.60 7.41 19.68
CA ALA A 357 -6.04 6.09 19.37
C ALA A 357 -5.14 6.11 18.13
N THR A 358 -4.17 5.20 18.10
CA THR A 358 -3.24 5.04 16.98
C THR A 358 -2.97 3.57 16.72
N MET A 359 -2.62 3.23 15.49
CA MET A 359 -2.33 1.86 15.08
C MET A 359 -0.91 1.77 14.52
N GLY A 360 -0.21 0.69 14.88
CA GLY A 360 1.17 0.43 14.47
C GLY A 360 1.31 -0.83 13.61
N THR A 361 2.20 -0.78 12.63
CA THR A 361 2.69 -1.94 11.89
C THR A 361 4.19 -1.82 11.70
N ASP A 362 4.92 -2.93 11.80
CA ASP A 362 6.36 -2.92 11.58
C ASP A 362 6.72 -2.95 10.08
N SER A 363 7.77 -2.21 9.72
CA SER A 363 8.27 -2.10 8.34
C SER A 363 9.16 -3.27 7.92
N THR A 364 9.46 -4.19 8.84
CA THR A 364 10.28 -5.37 8.62
C THR A 364 9.46 -6.41 7.87
N SER A 365 9.48 -6.29 6.55
CA SER A 365 8.93 -7.28 5.62
C SER A 365 9.74 -8.56 5.73
N ARG A 366 9.25 -9.55 6.49
CA ARG A 366 9.79 -10.90 6.48
C ARG A 366 8.70 -11.92 6.19
N PRO A 367 8.94 -12.87 5.27
CA PRO A 367 7.98 -13.92 4.96
C PRO A 367 7.81 -14.85 6.18
N GLY A 368 6.59 -15.30 6.45
CA GLY A 368 6.34 -16.54 7.21
C GLY A 368 5.74 -16.39 8.61
N TYR A 369 5.94 -15.26 9.30
CA TYR A 369 5.44 -15.09 10.68
C TYR A 369 4.72 -13.77 10.96
N HIS A 370 5.19 -12.66 10.39
CA HIS A 370 4.63 -11.34 10.63
C HIS A 370 3.89 -10.82 9.41
N PHE A 371 2.78 -10.13 9.66
CA PHE A 371 2.10 -9.40 8.60
C PHE A 371 2.97 -8.22 8.17
N GLY A 372 3.09 -8.03 6.85
CA GLY A 372 3.83 -6.90 6.31
C GLY A 372 3.22 -5.55 6.69
N MET A 373 4.04 -4.51 6.57
CA MET A 373 3.67 -3.12 6.81
C MET A 373 2.38 -2.71 6.09
N GLY A 374 1.56 -1.92 6.80
CA GLY A 374 0.46 -1.17 6.22
C GLY A 374 -0.93 -1.71 6.60
N LEU A 375 -1.83 -0.78 6.90
CA LEU A 375 -3.23 -1.02 7.18
C LEU A 375 -4.09 -0.27 6.18
N THR A 376 -5.25 -0.81 5.87
CA THR A 376 -6.22 -0.18 4.99
C THR A 376 -7.63 -0.40 5.50
N PHE A 377 -8.51 0.55 5.18
CA PHE A 377 -9.93 0.39 5.42
C PHE A 377 -10.58 -0.08 4.11
N PRO A 378 -11.39 -1.14 4.09
CA PRO A 378 -12.00 -1.63 2.85
C PRO A 378 -12.78 -0.57 2.08
N GLU A 379 -13.34 0.43 2.77
CA GLU A 379 -14.08 1.56 2.19
C GLU A 379 -13.19 2.52 1.38
N THR A 380 -11.89 2.60 1.65
CA THR A 380 -10.97 3.43 0.87
C THR A 380 -10.46 2.73 -0.38
N LEU A 381 -10.71 1.42 -0.51
CA LEU A 381 -10.18 0.60 -1.61
C LEU A 381 -11.07 0.65 -2.87
N PRO A 382 -10.47 0.58 -4.08
CA PRO A 382 -11.20 0.37 -5.32
C PRO A 382 -12.00 -0.93 -5.32
N LEU A 383 -13.06 -1.00 -6.14
CA LEU A 383 -13.93 -2.18 -6.24
C LEU A 383 -13.17 -3.50 -6.54
N ARG A 384 -12.08 -3.44 -7.32
CA ARG A 384 -11.26 -4.62 -7.61
C ARG A 384 -10.56 -5.15 -6.36
N ALA A 385 -9.92 -4.28 -5.58
CA ALA A 385 -9.25 -4.64 -4.33
C ALA A 385 -10.26 -5.13 -3.27
N ARG A 386 -11.45 -4.51 -3.18
CA ARG A 386 -12.53 -5.01 -2.31
C ARG A 386 -12.99 -6.43 -2.66
N ARG A 387 -13.00 -6.79 -3.96
CA ARG A 387 -13.34 -8.16 -4.40
C ARG A 387 -12.24 -9.15 -4.04
N GLU A 388 -10.99 -8.72 -4.03
CA GLU A 388 -9.85 -9.54 -3.64
C GLU A 388 -9.89 -9.93 -2.16
N LEU A 389 -10.28 -9.00 -1.29
CA LEU A 389 -10.53 -9.29 0.13
C LEU A 389 -11.55 -10.42 0.34
N ASN A 390 -12.49 -10.63 -0.59
CA ASN A 390 -13.50 -11.70 -0.47
C ASN A 390 -13.02 -13.08 -0.97
N ARG A 391 -11.83 -13.19 -1.57
CA ARG A 391 -11.35 -14.44 -2.15
C ARG A 391 -10.73 -15.36 -1.09
N ARG A 392 -11.45 -16.43 -0.71
CA ARG A 392 -11.00 -17.46 0.26
C ARG A 392 -9.59 -18.00 0.05
N ARG A 393 -9.13 -18.09 -1.21
CA ARG A 393 -7.87 -18.74 -1.58
C ARG A 393 -6.61 -17.86 -1.52
N ARG A 394 -6.79 -16.53 -1.44
CA ARG A 394 -5.68 -15.55 -1.46
C ARG A 394 -5.72 -14.56 -0.30
N SER A 395 -6.78 -14.59 0.50
CA SER A 395 -6.99 -13.67 1.63
C SER A 395 -6.23 -14.14 2.86
N ALA A 396 -4.90 -14.07 2.80
CA ALA A 396 -4.07 -14.07 3.99
C ALA A 396 -4.14 -12.71 4.74
N HIS A 397 -5.18 -11.91 4.54
CA HIS A 397 -5.38 -10.61 5.18
C HIS A 397 -6.15 -10.78 6.48
N LEU A 398 -5.69 -10.11 7.55
CA LEU A 398 -6.40 -10.05 8.82
C LEU A 398 -7.30 -8.82 8.88
N ILE A 399 -8.52 -9.02 9.37
CA ILE A 399 -9.35 -7.96 9.93
C ILE A 399 -8.89 -7.74 11.35
N LEU A 400 -8.46 -6.52 11.64
CA LEU A 400 -8.07 -6.12 12.98
C LEU A 400 -9.32 -5.94 13.85
N PRO A 401 -9.22 -6.16 15.17
CA PRO A 401 -10.31 -5.92 16.12
C PRO A 401 -10.57 -4.44 16.35
N VAL A 402 -10.17 -3.56 15.44
CA VAL A 402 -10.22 -2.11 15.58
C VAL A 402 -11.23 -1.53 14.61
N LYS A 403 -12.21 -0.81 15.15
CA LYS A 403 -13.21 -0.07 14.39
C LYS A 403 -12.98 1.42 14.57
N THR A 404 -12.81 2.14 13.48
CA THR A 404 -12.61 3.59 13.45
C THR A 404 -13.67 4.22 12.56
N GLU A 405 -14.22 5.34 13.02
CA GLU A 405 -15.10 6.17 12.21
C GLU A 405 -14.29 6.89 11.12
N LEU A 406 -14.82 6.87 9.89
CA LEU A 406 -14.17 7.45 8.72
C LEU A 406 -15.07 8.52 8.11
N LEU A 407 -14.51 9.71 7.89
CA LEU A 407 -15.19 10.81 7.22
C LEU A 407 -14.71 10.90 5.78
N GLU A 408 -15.65 10.90 4.83
CA GLU A 408 -15.34 11.18 3.42
C GLU A 408 -15.29 12.70 3.21
N GLN A 409 -14.10 13.22 2.91
CA GLN A 409 -13.89 14.62 2.57
C GLN A 409 -13.75 14.75 1.05
N ILE A 410 -14.63 15.53 0.45
CA ILE A 410 -14.59 15.83 -0.99
C ILE A 410 -14.21 17.29 -1.18
N THR A 411 -12.99 17.52 -1.65
CA THR A 411 -12.46 18.85 -1.94
C THR A 411 -12.51 19.08 -3.45
N TYR A 412 -13.09 20.20 -3.87
CA TYR A 412 -13.06 20.64 -5.26
C TYR A 412 -12.01 21.72 -5.38
N VAL A 413 -10.93 21.41 -6.10
CA VAL A 413 -9.82 22.34 -6.29
C VAL A 413 -10.05 23.07 -7.61
N PRO A 414 -10.19 24.41 -7.60
CA PRO A 414 -10.28 25.19 -8.83
C PRO A 414 -8.98 25.05 -9.63
N ARG A 415 -9.03 25.34 -10.93
CA ARG A 415 -7.79 25.41 -11.73
C ARG A 415 -6.90 26.52 -11.17
N SER A 416 -5.59 26.37 -11.35
CA SER A 416 -4.61 27.37 -10.95
C SER A 416 -5.01 28.74 -11.55
N PRO A 417 -4.83 29.85 -10.81
CA PRO A 417 -5.18 31.19 -11.30
C PRO A 417 -4.42 31.59 -12.58
N GLU A 418 -3.32 30.89 -12.90
CA GLU A 418 -2.51 31.08 -14.11
C GLU A 418 -3.13 30.46 -15.38
N GLU A 419 -4.11 29.56 -15.26
CA GLU A 419 -4.84 29.04 -16.42
C GLU A 419 -6.13 29.84 -16.61
N GLU A 420 -6.19 30.69 -17.64
CA GLU A 420 -7.42 31.39 -17.99
C GLU A 420 -8.58 30.41 -18.18
N ASP A 421 -9.65 30.58 -17.40
CA ASP A 421 -10.86 29.79 -17.54
C ASP A 421 -11.47 30.06 -18.92
N SER A 422 -11.66 29.01 -19.72
CA SER A 422 -12.29 29.19 -21.02
C SER A 422 -13.71 29.77 -20.85
N PRO A 423 -14.13 30.73 -21.69
CA PRO A 423 -15.45 31.37 -21.57
C PRO A 423 -16.61 30.36 -21.65
N LEU A 424 -16.40 29.26 -22.36
CA LEU A 424 -17.31 28.11 -22.40
C LEU A 424 -17.43 27.40 -21.04
N ALA A 425 -16.33 27.17 -20.34
CA ALA A 425 -16.37 26.55 -19.01
C ALA A 425 -17.09 27.47 -18.00
N ALA A 426 -16.85 28.78 -18.06
CA ALA A 426 -17.55 29.76 -17.23
C ALA A 426 -19.07 29.78 -17.50
N TRP A 427 -19.48 29.69 -18.77
CA TRP A 427 -20.89 29.59 -19.14
C TRP A 427 -21.53 28.29 -18.66
N ILE A 428 -20.86 27.15 -18.82
CA ILE A 428 -21.35 25.84 -18.34
C ILE A 428 -21.54 25.85 -16.82
N ARG A 429 -20.64 26.48 -16.05
CA ARG A 429 -20.77 26.59 -14.58
C ARG A 429 -22.00 27.39 -14.13
N ARG A 430 -22.61 28.21 -15.00
CA ARG A 430 -23.86 28.93 -14.72
C ARG A 430 -25.09 28.03 -14.78
N LEU A 431 -25.01 26.87 -15.42
CA LEU A 431 -26.11 25.91 -15.48
C LEU A 431 -26.34 25.26 -14.09
N PRO A 432 -27.60 25.07 -13.68
CA PRO A 432 -27.92 24.41 -12.42
C PRO A 432 -27.33 23.00 -12.37
N GLY A 433 -26.60 22.69 -11.29
CA GLY A 433 -25.91 21.40 -11.11
C GLY A 433 -24.51 21.31 -11.74
N MET A 434 -24.09 22.26 -12.58
CA MET A 434 -22.78 22.24 -13.26
C MET A 434 -21.77 23.25 -12.68
N ARG A 435 -22.06 23.86 -11.52
CA ARG A 435 -21.19 24.87 -10.87
C ARG A 435 -19.73 24.43 -10.68
N ARG A 436 -19.50 23.12 -10.54
CA ARG A 436 -18.18 22.51 -10.31
C ARG A 436 -17.51 22.01 -11.60
N PHE A 437 -18.04 22.37 -12.77
CA PHE A 437 -17.54 21.91 -14.06
C PHE A 437 -16.11 22.40 -14.30
N GLY A 438 -15.18 21.46 -14.52
CA GLY A 438 -13.76 21.76 -14.73
C GLY A 438 -12.93 21.85 -13.44
N GLU A 439 -13.53 21.79 -12.26
CA GLU A 439 -12.81 21.68 -10.99
C GLU A 439 -12.26 20.26 -10.79
N LYS A 440 -11.06 20.17 -10.22
CA LYS A 440 -10.46 18.87 -9.89
C LYS A 440 -11.07 18.36 -8.58
N LYS A 441 -11.91 17.34 -8.69
CA LYS A 441 -12.44 16.62 -7.52
C LYS A 441 -11.33 15.78 -6.88
N GLN A 442 -11.05 16.04 -5.62
CA GLN A 442 -10.19 15.24 -4.76
C GLN A 442 -11.03 14.62 -3.64
N THR A 443 -10.87 13.33 -3.40
CA THR A 443 -11.56 12.60 -2.33
C THR A 443 -10.52 12.08 -1.36
N GLU A 444 -10.65 12.46 -0.09
CA GLU A 444 -9.82 12.04 1.02
C GLU A 444 -10.68 11.37 2.09
N TRP A 445 -10.10 10.40 2.80
CA TRP A 445 -10.76 9.73 3.92
C TRP A 445 -10.02 10.05 5.21
N VAL A 446 -10.71 10.70 6.14
CA VAL A 446 -10.12 11.16 7.40
C VAL A 446 -10.59 10.26 8.55
N PRO A 447 -9.68 9.54 9.24
CA PRO A 447 -10.04 8.72 10.39
C PRO A 447 -10.25 9.58 11.64
N VAL A 448 -11.37 9.37 12.33
CA VAL A 448 -11.68 10.01 13.62
C VAL A 448 -11.06 9.18 14.74
N SER A 449 -9.79 9.45 15.04
CA SER A 449 -9.01 8.69 16.02
C SER A 449 -9.56 8.71 17.46
N GLU A 450 -10.43 9.67 17.78
CA GLU A 450 -11.09 9.78 19.10
C GLU A 450 -12.22 8.76 19.28
N ASN A 451 -12.78 8.29 18.16
CA ASN A 451 -13.90 7.34 18.13
C ASN A 451 -13.43 5.94 17.68
N THR A 452 -12.13 5.67 17.75
CA THR A 452 -11.57 4.35 17.52
C THR A 452 -11.88 3.46 18.72
N VAL A 453 -12.46 2.29 18.47
CA VAL A 453 -12.83 1.31 19.49
C VAL A 453 -12.33 -0.07 19.14
N ILE A 454 -12.04 -0.86 20.16
CA ILE A 454 -11.77 -2.28 20.02
C ILE A 454 -13.08 -3.07 20.12
N ASN A 455 -13.31 -3.99 19.19
CA ASN A 455 -14.41 -4.95 19.27
C ASN A 455 -14.14 -5.98 20.37
N SER A 456 -15.21 -6.41 21.05
CA SER A 456 -15.29 -7.03 22.39
C SER A 456 -14.47 -8.29 22.69
N SER A 457 -13.54 -8.71 21.83
CA SER A 457 -12.62 -9.82 22.10
C SER A 457 -11.14 -9.53 21.84
N GLY A 458 -10.77 -8.37 21.28
CA GLY A 458 -9.37 -8.06 20.93
C GLY A 458 -8.73 -9.05 19.94
N ARG A 459 -9.53 -9.95 19.35
CA ARG A 459 -9.06 -11.01 18.44
C ARG A 459 -9.22 -10.56 17.00
N CYS A 460 -8.15 -10.69 16.22
CA CYS A 460 -8.20 -10.56 14.77
C CYS A 460 -9.01 -11.72 14.17
N THR A 461 -9.79 -11.42 13.12
CA THR A 461 -10.46 -12.45 12.31
C THR A 461 -9.88 -12.45 10.91
N THR A 462 -9.98 -13.57 10.20
CA THR A 462 -9.60 -13.60 8.79
C THR A 462 -10.60 -12.80 7.97
N ALA A 463 -10.10 -12.08 6.94
CA ALA A 463 -10.93 -11.29 6.04
C ALA A 463 -11.82 -12.18 5.15
N TYR A 464 -12.84 -12.81 5.73
CA TYR A 464 -13.80 -13.61 4.99
C TYR A 464 -15.24 -13.24 5.38
N GLY A 465 -15.98 -12.63 4.46
CA GLY A 465 -17.38 -12.27 4.67
C GLY A 465 -17.78 -10.96 3.98
N LYS A 466 -19.09 -10.61 4.05
CA LYS A 466 -19.67 -9.43 3.39
C LYS A 466 -18.88 -8.16 3.74
N VAL A 467 -18.19 -7.55 2.76
CA VAL A 467 -17.44 -6.27 2.90
C VAL A 467 -18.25 -5.16 3.57
N ARG A 468 -19.59 -5.17 3.42
CA ARG A 468 -20.50 -4.24 4.12
C ARG A 468 -20.43 -4.33 5.65
N ALA A 469 -20.13 -5.51 6.21
CA ALA A 469 -19.95 -5.72 7.64
C ALA A 469 -18.58 -5.24 8.15
N LEU A 470 -17.63 -4.96 7.25
CA LEU A 470 -16.28 -4.48 7.56
C LEU A 470 -16.19 -2.95 7.61
N ARG A 471 -17.32 -2.26 7.66
CA ARG A 471 -17.33 -0.80 7.69
C ARG A 471 -16.62 -0.26 8.94
N GLY A 472 -15.67 0.65 8.72
CA GLY A 472 -14.78 1.18 9.74
C GLY A 472 -13.75 0.19 10.30
N CYS A 473 -13.70 -1.07 9.85
CA CYS A 473 -12.70 -2.05 10.32
C CYS A 473 -11.39 -1.92 9.53
N ALA A 474 -10.26 -1.93 10.24
CA ALA A 474 -8.94 -1.96 9.61
C ALA A 474 -8.56 -3.38 9.15
N VAL A 475 -7.89 -3.48 8.01
CA VAL A 475 -7.41 -4.73 7.40
C VAL A 475 -5.93 -4.61 7.05
N THR A 476 -5.17 -5.70 7.17
CA THR A 476 -3.75 -5.71 6.80
C THR A 476 -3.57 -5.60 5.28
N LEU A 477 -2.63 -4.76 4.83
CA LEU A 477 -2.26 -4.68 3.40
C LEU A 477 -1.38 -5.86 2.97
N GLY A 478 -0.52 -6.35 3.87
CA GLY A 478 0.26 -7.56 3.66
C GLY A 478 -0.51 -8.83 4.03
N GLY A 479 -0.33 -9.89 3.23
CA GLY A 479 -0.71 -11.24 3.60
C GLY A 479 0.44 -11.98 4.30
N ASN A 480 0.14 -12.95 5.16
CA ASN A 480 1.15 -13.86 5.68
C ASN A 480 1.32 -15.05 4.72
N SER A 481 2.55 -15.34 4.29
CA SER A 481 2.86 -16.63 3.65
C SER A 481 2.81 -17.71 4.71
N ASN A 482 2.12 -18.83 4.45
CA ASN A 482 2.04 -19.93 5.41
C ASN A 482 3.45 -20.41 5.82
N SER A 483 3.71 -20.37 7.13
CA SER A 483 4.90 -20.84 7.87
C SER A 483 6.25 -20.19 7.54
N ALA A 484 6.95 -19.72 8.56
CA ALA A 484 8.38 -19.41 8.50
C ALA A 484 9.15 -20.73 8.34
N SER A 485 9.58 -21.01 7.11
CA SER A 485 10.32 -22.20 6.71
C SER A 485 11.59 -21.77 5.99
N ASN A 486 12.67 -22.53 6.20
CA ASN A 486 13.92 -22.35 5.47
C ASN A 486 13.84 -22.85 4.01
N GLY A 487 12.71 -23.44 3.59
CA GLY A 487 12.50 -23.97 2.24
C GLY A 487 13.20 -25.30 1.99
N PHE A 488 13.62 -26.00 3.05
CA PHE A 488 14.16 -27.36 2.95
C PHE A 488 13.06 -28.38 2.70
N ILE A 489 11.82 -28.09 3.07
CA ILE A 489 10.64 -28.88 2.74
C ILE A 489 9.85 -28.12 1.68
N ALA A 490 9.54 -28.79 0.56
CA ALA A 490 8.70 -28.19 -0.46
C ALA A 490 7.30 -27.94 0.12
N PRO A 491 6.75 -26.72 0.02
CA PRO A 491 5.37 -26.49 0.42
C PRO A 491 4.45 -27.38 -0.41
N PRO A 492 3.30 -27.80 0.14
CA PRO A 492 2.32 -28.58 -0.63
C PRO A 492 1.98 -27.82 -1.91
N ARG A 493 2.15 -28.48 -3.07
CA ARG A 493 1.81 -27.90 -4.37
C ARG A 493 0.30 -27.65 -4.42
N GLU A 494 -0.11 -26.43 -4.15
CA GLU A 494 -1.49 -26.01 -4.41
C GLU A 494 -1.70 -25.94 -5.93
N LYS A 495 -2.71 -26.67 -6.44
CA LYS A 495 -3.08 -26.64 -7.86
C LYS A 495 -3.68 -25.28 -8.21
N GLU A 496 -2.82 -24.33 -8.59
CA GLU A 496 -3.25 -23.07 -9.18
C GLU A 496 -4.06 -23.32 -10.46
N ARG A 497 -5.25 -22.73 -10.55
CA ARG A 497 -6.11 -22.88 -11.73
C ARG A 497 -5.50 -22.13 -12.91
N PHE A 498 -5.63 -22.66 -14.13
CA PHE A 498 -5.15 -22.01 -15.36
C PHE A 498 -5.60 -20.55 -15.50
N TRP A 499 -6.87 -20.26 -15.17
CA TRP A 499 -7.45 -18.91 -15.23
C TRP A 499 -6.80 -17.91 -14.27
N GLU A 500 -6.16 -18.39 -13.21
CA GLU A 500 -5.46 -17.57 -12.22
C GLU A 500 -4.08 -17.11 -12.70
N LYS A 501 -3.54 -17.71 -13.77
CA LYS A 501 -2.27 -17.39 -14.43
C LYS A 501 -2.42 -16.40 -15.60
N LEU A 502 -3.62 -16.27 -16.16
CA LEU A 502 -3.91 -15.34 -17.27
C LEU A 502 -3.49 -13.87 -17.00
N PRO A 503 -3.61 -13.31 -15.78
CA PRO A 503 -3.15 -11.95 -15.48
C PRO A 503 -1.62 -11.78 -15.46
N TYR A 504 -0.88 -12.90 -15.34
CA TYR A 504 0.59 -12.92 -15.25
C TYR A 504 1.25 -13.42 -16.55
N LEU A 505 0.48 -13.52 -17.63
CA LEU A 505 1.05 -13.77 -18.95
C LEU A 505 1.98 -12.61 -19.33
N ALA A 506 3.12 -12.94 -19.93
CA ALA A 506 4.04 -11.94 -20.47
C ALA A 506 3.30 -10.99 -21.43
N THR A 507 3.73 -9.74 -21.48
CA THR A 507 3.08 -8.68 -22.27
C THR A 507 2.92 -9.05 -23.76
N GLY A 508 3.90 -9.76 -24.33
CA GLY A 508 3.86 -10.27 -25.71
C GLY A 508 2.64 -11.15 -26.01
N PRO A 509 2.52 -12.36 -25.42
CA PRO A 509 1.41 -13.27 -25.70
C PRO A 509 0.04 -12.68 -25.35
N THR A 510 -0.08 -11.86 -24.29
CA THR A 510 -1.34 -11.18 -23.98
C THR A 510 -1.75 -10.20 -25.07
N ASN A 511 -0.80 -9.46 -25.64
CA ASN A 511 -1.07 -8.52 -26.72
C ASN A 511 -1.49 -9.23 -28.00
N VAL A 512 -0.87 -10.36 -28.33
CA VAL A 512 -1.28 -11.21 -29.47
C VAL A 512 -2.72 -11.70 -29.29
N LEU A 513 -3.05 -12.26 -28.12
CA LEU A 513 -4.41 -12.75 -27.83
C LEU A 513 -5.47 -11.65 -27.95
N ARG A 514 -5.16 -10.44 -27.50
CA ARG A 514 -6.04 -9.26 -27.62
C ARG A 514 -6.32 -8.90 -29.08
N VAL A 515 -5.26 -8.85 -29.90
CA VAL A 515 -5.39 -8.54 -31.33
C VAL A 515 -6.18 -9.65 -32.04
N CYS A 516 -5.87 -10.91 -31.78
CA CYS A 516 -6.60 -12.05 -32.35
C CYS A 516 -8.10 -12.00 -32.00
N ALA A 517 -8.46 -11.72 -30.74
CA ALA A 517 -9.86 -11.65 -30.32
C ALA A 517 -10.64 -10.56 -31.09
N GLY A 518 -10.06 -9.37 -31.27
CA GLY A 518 -10.67 -8.32 -32.07
C GLY A 518 -10.72 -8.68 -33.56
N PHE A 519 -9.64 -9.27 -34.08
CA PHE A 519 -9.48 -9.61 -35.49
C PHE A 519 -10.48 -10.68 -35.93
N PHE A 520 -10.61 -11.77 -35.17
CA PHE A 520 -11.56 -12.83 -35.50
C PHE A 520 -13.01 -12.34 -35.50
N LEU A 521 -13.37 -11.44 -34.58
CA LEU A 521 -14.70 -10.84 -34.55
C LEU A 521 -14.96 -9.95 -35.78
N ALA A 522 -14.00 -9.09 -36.14
CA ALA A 522 -14.11 -8.27 -37.35
C ALA A 522 -14.13 -9.13 -38.63
N TRP A 523 -13.31 -10.16 -38.68
CA TRP A 523 -13.20 -11.07 -39.82
C TRP A 523 -14.49 -11.84 -40.03
N ALA A 524 -15.07 -12.42 -38.97
CA ALA A 524 -16.39 -13.05 -39.05
C ALA A 524 -17.49 -12.09 -39.52
N CYS A 525 -17.45 -10.83 -39.06
CA CYS A 525 -18.40 -9.81 -39.49
C CYS A 525 -18.28 -9.51 -40.99
N PHE A 526 -17.07 -9.25 -41.51
CA PHE A 526 -16.89 -8.96 -42.93
C PHE A 526 -17.16 -10.17 -43.83
N MET A 527 -16.84 -11.37 -43.38
CA MET A 527 -17.20 -12.61 -44.10
C MET A 527 -18.71 -12.78 -44.24
N PHE A 528 -19.49 -12.23 -43.31
CA PHE A 528 -20.96 -12.26 -43.37
C PHE A 528 -21.56 -11.10 -44.18
N THR A 529 -20.95 -9.92 -44.16
CA THR A 529 -21.56 -8.69 -44.70
C THR A 529 -21.03 -8.25 -46.07
N GLN A 530 -19.86 -8.72 -46.51
CA GLN A 530 -19.19 -8.23 -47.72
C GLN A 530 -18.99 -9.37 -48.74
N PRO A 531 -19.20 -9.11 -50.05
CA PRO A 531 -18.89 -10.08 -51.10
C PRO A 531 -17.42 -9.97 -51.60
N GLY A 532 -16.90 -11.06 -52.16
CA GLY A 532 -15.64 -11.08 -52.90
C GLY A 532 -14.38 -10.83 -52.04
N ALA A 533 -13.42 -10.06 -52.58
CA ALA A 533 -12.13 -9.81 -51.93
C ALA A 533 -12.26 -9.01 -50.62
N LEU A 534 -13.30 -8.17 -50.47
CA LEU A 534 -13.57 -7.39 -49.26
C LEU A 534 -13.97 -8.26 -48.06
N ALA A 535 -14.54 -9.44 -48.30
CA ALA A 535 -14.85 -10.42 -47.24
C ALA A 535 -13.58 -10.86 -46.50
N TRP A 536 -12.52 -11.15 -47.28
CA TRP A 536 -11.23 -11.64 -46.77
C TRP A 536 -10.30 -10.51 -46.32
N LEU A 537 -10.23 -9.42 -47.09
CA LEU A 537 -9.32 -8.30 -46.84
C LEU A 537 -9.90 -7.20 -45.94
N GLY A 538 -11.21 -7.22 -45.67
CA GLY A 538 -11.87 -6.18 -44.89
C GLY A 538 -11.33 -6.03 -43.48
N ALA A 539 -11.17 -7.15 -42.75
CA ALA A 539 -10.59 -7.13 -41.41
C ALA A 539 -9.10 -6.70 -41.39
N PRO A 540 -8.22 -7.25 -42.24
CA PRO A 540 -6.85 -6.75 -42.38
C PRO A 540 -6.77 -5.25 -42.68
N LEU A 541 -7.57 -4.76 -43.64
CA LEU A 541 -7.58 -3.35 -44.04
C LEU A 541 -8.03 -2.44 -42.89
N TRP A 542 -9.08 -2.85 -42.17
CA TRP A 542 -9.62 -2.10 -41.05
C TRP A 542 -8.63 -2.00 -39.86
N PHE A 543 -7.93 -3.10 -39.58
CA PHE A 543 -6.88 -3.14 -38.57
C PHE A 543 -5.68 -2.28 -38.98
N PHE A 544 -5.30 -2.32 -40.26
CA PHE A 544 -4.23 -1.50 -40.81
C PHE A 544 -4.52 0.00 -40.72
N ILE A 545 -5.72 0.44 -41.14
CA ILE A 545 -6.15 1.85 -41.03
C ILE A 545 -6.07 2.31 -39.58
N THR A 546 -6.52 1.47 -38.64
CA THR A 546 -6.52 1.90 -37.25
C THR A 546 -5.14 1.86 -36.59
N LEU A 547 -4.28 0.93 -37.00
CA LEU A 547 -2.88 0.93 -36.58
C LEU A 547 -2.17 2.20 -37.05
N LEU A 548 -2.38 2.59 -38.32
CA LEU A 548 -1.86 3.83 -38.87
C LEU A 548 -2.34 5.05 -38.09
N ARG A 549 -3.63 5.10 -37.74
CA ARG A 549 -4.20 6.16 -36.88
C ARG A 549 -3.53 6.24 -35.51
N VAL A 550 -3.28 5.10 -34.87
CA VAL A 550 -2.62 5.06 -33.56
C VAL A 550 -1.19 5.57 -33.66
N ILE A 551 -0.46 5.17 -34.71
CA ILE A 551 0.89 5.66 -34.97
C ILE A 551 0.85 7.18 -35.22
N LEU A 552 -0.03 7.67 -36.08
CA LEU A 552 -0.18 9.09 -36.38
C LEU A 552 -0.48 9.92 -35.11
N GLN A 553 -1.42 9.46 -34.28
CA GLN A 553 -1.74 10.12 -33.02
C GLN A 553 -0.52 10.19 -32.09
N SER A 554 0.23 9.09 -31.96
CA SER A 554 1.40 9.05 -31.07
C SER A 554 2.54 9.98 -31.54
N VAL A 555 2.73 10.11 -32.85
CA VAL A 555 3.72 11.01 -33.46
C VAL A 555 3.32 12.47 -33.27
N LEU A 556 2.05 12.81 -33.50
CA LEU A 556 1.54 14.18 -33.32
C LEU A 556 1.51 14.59 -31.84
N GLY A 557 1.12 13.67 -30.95
CA GLY A 557 1.09 13.87 -29.50
C GLY A 557 2.46 14.05 -28.85
N SER A 558 3.54 13.77 -29.58
CA SER A 558 4.92 13.91 -29.09
C SER A 558 5.68 15.09 -29.71
N GLY A 559 4.97 16.00 -30.40
CA GLY A 559 5.56 17.24 -30.94
C GLY A 559 5.64 17.32 -32.47
N GLY A 560 5.24 16.27 -33.20
CA GLY A 560 5.26 16.24 -34.67
C GLY A 560 6.63 15.86 -35.26
N LEU A 561 6.89 16.26 -36.51
CA LEU A 561 8.11 15.92 -37.25
C LEU A 561 9.37 16.67 -36.76
N HIS A 562 9.24 17.70 -35.92
CA HIS A 562 10.38 18.36 -35.30
C HIS A 562 10.80 17.61 -34.02
N ARG A 563 11.85 16.81 -34.22
CA ARG A 563 12.47 15.87 -33.30
C ARG A 563 12.99 16.54 -32.02
N SER A 564 12.47 16.17 -30.85
CA SER A 564 13.23 16.33 -29.60
C SER A 564 14.22 15.17 -29.48
N THR A 565 15.48 15.46 -29.14
CA THR A 565 16.60 14.51 -29.16
C THR A 565 16.57 13.45 -28.05
N MET A 566 15.54 13.45 -27.18
CA MET A 566 15.53 12.66 -25.94
C MET A 566 14.70 11.37 -25.96
N LEU A 567 13.90 11.08 -26.99
CA LEU A 567 13.03 9.89 -27.03
C LEU A 567 13.39 8.95 -28.20
N ARG A 568 13.53 7.64 -27.91
CA ARG A 568 13.74 6.56 -28.91
C ARG A 568 12.39 6.12 -29.51
N TRP A 569 12.35 5.68 -30.77
CA TRP A 569 11.14 5.23 -31.50
C TRP A 569 10.27 4.24 -30.70
N ASN A 570 10.90 3.29 -30.01
CA ASN A 570 10.22 2.30 -29.17
C ASN A 570 9.48 2.90 -27.95
N ASN A 571 9.77 4.15 -27.58
CA ASN A 571 9.11 4.85 -26.49
C ASN A 571 7.97 5.77 -26.97
N TYR A 572 7.82 6.00 -28.28
CA TYR A 572 6.74 6.85 -28.82
C TYR A 572 5.41 6.09 -28.97
N VAL A 573 5.47 4.82 -29.40
CA VAL A 573 4.28 3.99 -29.58
C VAL A 573 4.18 3.01 -28.41
N ASN A 574 3.21 3.23 -27.52
CA ASN A 574 2.87 2.24 -26.51
C ASN A 574 2.15 1.04 -27.18
N TRP A 575 2.93 0.04 -27.59
CA TRP A 575 2.43 -1.13 -28.30
C TRP A 575 1.34 -1.90 -27.53
N SER A 576 1.41 -1.92 -26.19
CA SER A 576 0.35 -2.54 -25.37
C SER A 576 -0.99 -1.80 -25.52
N GLU A 577 -0.95 -0.48 -25.57
CA GLU A 577 -2.11 0.38 -25.74
C GLU A 577 -2.68 0.33 -27.17
N ALA A 578 -1.79 0.21 -28.16
CA ALA A 578 -2.17 -0.06 -29.55
C ALA A 578 -2.91 -1.40 -29.66
N CYS A 579 -2.39 -2.47 -29.07
CA CYS A 579 -3.03 -3.79 -29.08
C CYS A 579 -4.40 -3.80 -28.36
N ILE A 580 -4.55 -3.05 -27.26
CA ILE A 580 -5.85 -2.87 -26.60
C ILE A 580 -6.82 -2.13 -27.53
N THR A 581 -6.35 -1.11 -28.23
CA THR A 581 -7.18 -0.35 -29.20
C THR A 581 -7.63 -1.28 -30.33
N LEU A 582 -6.74 -2.10 -30.90
CA LEU A 582 -7.04 -3.14 -31.90
C LEU A 582 -8.06 -4.18 -31.43
N MET A 583 -8.01 -4.60 -30.16
CA MET A 583 -9.02 -5.48 -29.58
C MET A 583 -10.42 -4.86 -29.61
N TYR A 584 -10.55 -3.58 -29.21
CA TYR A 584 -11.83 -2.87 -29.20
C TYR A 584 -12.33 -2.47 -30.58
N ILE A 585 -11.53 -2.64 -31.62
CA ILE A 585 -11.95 -2.34 -32.99
C ILE A 585 -12.79 -3.48 -33.58
N GLY A 586 -12.59 -4.71 -33.14
CA GLY A 586 -13.44 -5.84 -33.54
C GLY A 586 -14.94 -5.59 -33.29
N PRO A 587 -15.35 -5.26 -32.06
CA PRO A 587 -16.76 -4.94 -31.78
C PRO A 587 -17.24 -3.64 -32.46
N ALA A 588 -16.33 -2.73 -32.84
CA ALA A 588 -16.70 -1.54 -33.61
C ALA A 588 -17.15 -1.92 -35.02
N VAL A 589 -16.50 -2.90 -35.65
CA VAL A 589 -16.92 -3.45 -36.95
C VAL A 589 -18.30 -4.08 -36.82
N LEU A 590 -18.53 -4.92 -35.80
CA LEU A 590 -19.84 -5.52 -35.55
C LEU A 590 -20.96 -4.46 -35.47
N LEU A 591 -20.72 -3.36 -34.75
CA LEU A 591 -21.67 -2.27 -34.60
C LEU A 591 -21.90 -1.50 -35.91
N LEU A 592 -20.83 -1.04 -36.56
CA LEU A 592 -20.92 -0.14 -37.71
C LEU A 592 -21.34 -0.86 -38.99
N GLU A 593 -20.78 -2.04 -39.22
CA GLU A 593 -20.94 -2.80 -40.44
C GLU A 593 -22.20 -3.67 -40.39
N LEU A 594 -22.29 -4.60 -39.43
CA LEU A 594 -23.42 -5.53 -39.36
C LEU A 594 -24.69 -4.86 -38.84
N MET A 595 -24.62 -4.20 -37.67
CA MET A 595 -25.83 -3.66 -37.06
C MET A 595 -26.33 -2.39 -37.75
N LEU A 596 -25.45 -1.43 -38.03
CA LEU A 596 -25.87 -0.14 -38.57
C LEU A 596 -25.96 -0.11 -40.09
N ARG A 597 -24.87 -0.37 -40.82
CA ARG A 597 -24.88 -0.31 -42.29
C ARG A 597 -25.86 -1.34 -42.86
N VAL A 598 -25.64 -2.62 -42.60
CA VAL A 598 -26.43 -3.69 -43.23
C VAL A 598 -27.83 -3.77 -42.61
N PHE A 599 -27.96 -3.98 -41.31
CA PHE A 599 -29.28 -4.26 -40.72
C PHE A 599 -30.18 -3.01 -40.64
N VAL A 600 -29.73 -1.91 -40.03
CA VAL A 600 -30.58 -0.72 -39.83
C VAL A 600 -30.74 0.11 -41.12
N LEU A 601 -29.63 0.51 -41.74
CA LEU A 601 -29.67 1.46 -42.85
C LEU A 601 -30.14 0.80 -44.15
N GLU A 602 -29.54 -0.33 -44.53
CA GLU A 602 -29.88 -1.01 -45.79
C GLU A 602 -31.19 -1.80 -45.69
N HIS A 603 -31.36 -2.66 -44.68
CA HIS A 603 -32.55 -3.55 -44.59
C HIS A 603 -33.79 -2.88 -43.97
N CYS A 604 -33.65 -2.10 -42.89
CA CYS A 604 -34.82 -1.47 -42.26
C CYS A 604 -35.24 -0.15 -42.92
N LEU A 605 -34.27 0.67 -43.36
CA LEU A 605 -34.54 2.04 -43.84
C LEU A 605 -34.36 2.22 -45.36
N GLY A 606 -33.85 1.22 -46.08
CA GLY A 606 -33.59 1.31 -47.53
C GLY A 606 -32.56 2.39 -47.93
N CYS A 607 -31.79 2.89 -46.98
CA CYS A 607 -30.82 3.97 -47.16
C CYS A 607 -29.43 3.41 -47.46
N THR A 608 -28.98 3.55 -48.71
CA THR A 608 -27.62 3.19 -49.13
C THR A 608 -26.76 4.44 -49.32
N ALA A 609 -25.44 4.28 -49.35
CA ALA A 609 -24.53 5.38 -49.65
C ALA A 609 -24.73 5.96 -51.07
N SER A 610 -25.41 5.25 -51.97
CA SER A 610 -25.78 5.76 -53.29
C SER A 610 -27.05 6.60 -53.26
N ASN A 611 -28.02 6.25 -52.40
CA ASN A 611 -29.34 6.89 -52.39
C ASN A 611 -29.41 8.07 -51.42
N ALA A 612 -28.79 7.95 -50.24
CA ALA A 612 -28.85 8.96 -49.18
C ALA A 612 -27.50 9.05 -48.42
N PRO A 613 -26.41 9.49 -49.09
CA PRO A 613 -25.06 9.48 -48.51
C PRO A 613 -24.97 10.28 -47.20
N LEU A 614 -25.60 11.46 -47.13
CA LEU A 614 -25.57 12.30 -45.92
C LEU A 614 -26.19 11.58 -44.71
N ALA A 615 -27.33 10.92 -44.88
CA ALA A 615 -28.02 10.21 -43.80
C ALA A 615 -27.20 9.00 -43.31
N VAL A 616 -26.66 8.21 -44.25
CA VAL A 616 -25.82 7.04 -43.95
C VAL A 616 -24.56 7.46 -43.17
N TYR A 617 -23.83 8.47 -43.64
CA TYR A 617 -22.60 8.90 -42.97
C TYR A 617 -22.84 9.64 -41.66
N ALA A 618 -23.94 10.39 -41.52
CA ALA A 618 -24.28 11.02 -40.24
C ALA A 618 -24.51 9.98 -39.14
N VAL A 619 -25.27 8.91 -39.44
CA VAL A 619 -25.54 7.82 -38.48
C VAL A 619 -24.27 7.05 -38.14
N LEU A 620 -23.48 6.64 -39.15
CA LEU A 620 -22.25 5.88 -38.93
C LEU A 620 -21.19 6.68 -38.17
N THR A 621 -21.04 7.97 -38.48
CA THR A 621 -20.07 8.85 -37.82
C THR A 621 -20.45 9.10 -36.36
N LEU A 622 -21.73 9.39 -36.08
CA LEU A 622 -22.21 9.60 -34.72
C LEU A 622 -22.07 8.34 -33.87
N ALA A 623 -22.47 7.18 -34.41
CA ALA A 623 -22.32 5.90 -33.73
C ALA A 623 -20.85 5.59 -33.44
N TYR A 624 -19.93 5.92 -34.36
CA TYR A 624 -18.51 5.70 -34.15
C TYR A 624 -17.93 6.59 -33.04
N GLY A 625 -18.33 7.87 -32.98
CA GLY A 625 -17.94 8.79 -31.90
C GLY A 625 -18.44 8.32 -30.53
N LEU A 626 -19.71 7.92 -30.43
CA LEU A 626 -20.30 7.37 -29.20
C LEU A 626 -19.62 6.07 -28.76
N TYR A 627 -19.32 5.18 -29.71
CA TYR A 627 -18.60 3.94 -29.42
C TYR A 627 -17.19 4.21 -28.87
N LYS A 628 -16.45 5.14 -29.47
CA LYS A 628 -15.12 5.54 -28.97
C LYS A 628 -15.19 6.12 -27.56
N ALA A 629 -16.15 7.02 -27.31
CA ALA A 629 -16.35 7.59 -25.98
C ALA A 629 -16.66 6.50 -24.93
N PHE A 630 -17.49 5.52 -25.28
CA PHE A 630 -17.78 4.36 -24.43
C PHE A 630 -16.53 3.53 -24.11
N VAL A 631 -15.70 3.23 -25.13
CA VAL A 631 -14.44 2.50 -24.95
C VAL A 631 -13.47 3.28 -24.08
N HIS A 632 -13.32 4.59 -24.29
CA HIS A 632 -12.47 5.45 -23.47
C HIS A 632 -12.96 5.57 -22.02
N ALA A 633 -14.28 5.64 -21.80
CA ALA A 633 -14.86 5.57 -20.45
C ALA A 633 -14.52 4.25 -19.75
N ARG A 634 -14.64 3.12 -20.46
CA ARG A 634 -14.30 1.79 -19.91
C ARG A 634 -12.81 1.63 -19.62
N ARG A 635 -11.95 2.30 -20.40
CA ARG A 635 -10.50 2.31 -20.23
C ARG A 635 -10.01 3.31 -19.16
N GLY A 636 -10.90 4.15 -18.64
CA GLY A 636 -10.58 5.10 -17.57
C GLY A 636 -9.90 6.39 -18.05
N TYR A 637 -10.07 6.79 -19.31
CA TYR A 637 -9.60 8.09 -19.79
C TYR A 637 -10.39 9.23 -19.13
N PRO A 638 -9.81 10.43 -18.99
CA PRO A 638 -10.50 11.58 -18.41
C PRO A 638 -11.75 11.95 -19.22
N LEU A 639 -12.75 12.53 -18.55
CA LEU A 639 -14.01 12.95 -19.17
C LEU A 639 -13.77 13.91 -20.36
N LYS A 640 -12.71 14.74 -20.31
CA LYS A 640 -12.30 15.63 -21.41
C LYS A 640 -12.11 14.86 -22.72
N THR A 641 -11.34 13.77 -22.71
CA THR A 641 -11.07 12.95 -23.90
C THR A 641 -12.35 12.31 -24.43
N GLN A 642 -13.21 11.81 -23.54
CA GLN A 642 -14.48 11.20 -23.91
C GLN A 642 -15.42 12.21 -24.61
N LEU A 643 -15.47 13.45 -24.11
CA LEU A 643 -16.27 14.52 -24.71
C LEU A 643 -15.71 14.97 -26.06
N ILE A 644 -14.38 14.99 -26.23
CA ILE A 644 -13.73 15.31 -27.51
C ILE A 644 -14.12 14.29 -28.59
N ASP A 645 -14.17 12.98 -28.28
CA ASP A 645 -14.57 11.97 -29.27
C ASP A 645 -15.99 12.18 -29.80
N ILE A 646 -16.91 12.63 -28.93
CA ILE A 646 -18.30 12.93 -29.32
C ILE A 646 -18.36 14.24 -30.10
N ALA A 647 -17.64 15.27 -29.63
CA ALA A 647 -17.64 16.60 -30.23
C ALA A 647 -16.99 16.63 -31.63
N LEU A 648 -16.06 15.72 -31.92
CA LEU A 648 -15.44 15.59 -33.24
C LEU A 648 -16.34 14.89 -34.28
N ALA A 649 -17.38 14.17 -33.86
CA ALA A 649 -18.22 13.41 -34.79
C ALA A 649 -18.88 14.29 -35.89
N PRO A 650 -19.49 15.45 -35.59
CA PRO A 650 -20.05 16.32 -36.64
C PRO A 650 -19.01 16.84 -37.64
N PHE A 651 -17.78 17.08 -37.18
CA PHE A 651 -16.68 17.55 -38.04
C PHE A 651 -16.17 16.48 -39.00
N CYS A 652 -16.42 15.20 -38.72
CA CYS A 652 -16.09 14.10 -39.62
C CYS A 652 -17.01 14.02 -40.83
N ILE A 653 -18.27 14.46 -40.73
CA ILE A 653 -19.26 14.31 -41.80
C ILE A 653 -18.83 14.98 -43.12
N PRO A 654 -18.36 16.25 -43.14
CA PRO A 654 -17.91 16.89 -44.39
C PRO A 654 -16.72 16.17 -45.04
N VAL A 655 -15.77 15.68 -44.25
CA VAL A 655 -14.58 14.97 -44.77
C VAL A 655 -14.95 13.59 -45.31
N VAL A 656 -15.84 12.87 -44.63
CA VAL A 656 -16.34 11.58 -45.10
C VAL A 656 -17.12 11.75 -46.41
N LEU A 657 -17.92 12.81 -46.55
CA LEU A 657 -18.61 13.13 -47.80
C LEU A 657 -17.64 13.48 -48.93
N LEU A 658 -16.58 14.24 -48.64
CA LEU A 658 -15.53 14.53 -49.62
C LEU A 658 -14.89 13.22 -50.14
N PHE A 659 -14.52 12.31 -49.24
CA PHE A 659 -13.98 11.01 -49.63
C PHE A 659 -14.98 10.14 -50.39
N HIS A 660 -16.27 10.24 -50.07
CA HIS A 660 -17.33 9.57 -50.82
C HIS A 660 -17.40 10.07 -52.27
N TRP A 661 -17.34 11.39 -52.52
CA TRP A 661 -17.32 11.94 -53.87
C TRP A 661 -16.08 11.54 -54.67
N ILE A 662 -14.91 11.53 -54.03
CA ILE A 662 -13.67 11.06 -54.65
C ILE A 662 -13.79 9.58 -55.03
N ALA A 663 -14.27 8.73 -54.11
CA ALA A 663 -14.47 7.32 -54.37
C ALA A 663 -15.49 7.07 -55.49
N ALA A 664 -16.59 7.84 -55.52
CA ALA A 664 -17.60 7.77 -56.56
C ALA A 664 -17.03 8.14 -57.94
N GLY A 665 -16.18 9.18 -58.02
CA GLY A 665 -15.51 9.57 -59.27
C GLY A 665 -14.55 8.51 -59.79
N VAL A 666 -13.72 7.94 -58.91
CA VAL A 666 -12.77 6.87 -59.27
C VAL A 666 -13.49 5.59 -59.72
N LEU A 667 -14.53 5.18 -58.99
CA LEU A 667 -15.35 4.01 -59.37
C LEU A 667 -16.15 4.26 -60.65
N GLY A 668 -16.56 5.51 -60.90
CA GLY A 668 -17.16 5.93 -62.16
C GLY A 668 -16.23 5.74 -63.35
N MET A 669 -14.95 6.11 -63.21
CA MET A 669 -13.93 5.88 -64.25
C MET A 669 -13.62 4.39 -64.48
N LEU A 670 -13.76 3.57 -63.44
CA LEU A 670 -13.52 2.11 -63.49
C LEU A 670 -14.78 1.30 -63.86
N GLY A 671 -15.93 1.94 -64.08
CA GLY A 671 -17.19 1.27 -64.43
C GLY A 671 -17.82 0.45 -63.30
N SER A 672 -17.43 0.66 -62.04
CA SER A 672 -17.79 -0.19 -60.88
C SER A 672 -18.61 0.55 -59.81
N VAL A 673 -19.45 1.50 -60.22
CA VAL A 673 -20.28 2.35 -59.34
C VAL A 673 -21.20 1.55 -58.40
N SER A 674 -21.58 0.34 -58.78
CA SER A 674 -22.36 -0.60 -57.94
C SER A 674 -21.64 -1.01 -56.64
N SER A 675 -20.32 -0.81 -56.55
CA SER A 675 -19.52 -1.14 -55.35
C SER A 675 -19.47 -0.02 -54.31
N LEU A 676 -20.03 1.16 -54.58
CA LEU A 676 -19.97 2.33 -53.70
C LEU A 676 -20.64 2.11 -52.32
N PRO A 677 -21.81 1.45 -52.20
CA PRO A 677 -22.41 1.14 -50.89
C PRO A 677 -21.54 0.22 -50.03
N LEU A 678 -20.85 -0.74 -50.66
CA LEU A 678 -19.99 -1.70 -49.98
C LEU A 678 -18.76 -1.03 -49.32
N LEU A 679 -18.28 0.07 -49.90
CA LEU A 679 -17.14 0.84 -49.37
C LEU A 679 -17.53 1.86 -48.28
N ALA A 680 -18.82 2.09 -48.04
CA ALA A 680 -19.30 3.17 -47.17
C ALA A 680 -18.68 3.14 -45.76
N VAL A 681 -18.60 1.96 -45.14
CA VAL A 681 -18.06 1.82 -43.78
C VAL A 681 -16.54 2.05 -43.75
N PHE A 682 -15.80 1.73 -44.82
CA PHE A 682 -14.38 2.06 -44.95
C PHE A 682 -14.15 3.56 -45.20
N ILE A 683 -14.96 4.20 -46.03
CA ILE A 683 -14.90 5.64 -46.28
C ILE A 683 -15.17 6.41 -44.99
N ASN A 684 -16.21 6.01 -44.25
CA ASN A 684 -16.53 6.56 -42.93
C ASN A 684 -15.36 6.40 -41.95
N LYS A 685 -14.76 5.21 -41.92
CA LYS A 685 -13.63 4.88 -41.05
C LYS A 685 -12.41 5.76 -41.34
N ILE A 686 -12.01 5.89 -42.60
CA ILE A 686 -10.85 6.69 -43.02
C ILE A 686 -11.07 8.16 -42.67
N GLY A 687 -12.24 8.73 -43.00
CA GLY A 687 -12.57 10.12 -42.68
C GLY A 687 -12.58 10.40 -41.18
N CYS A 688 -13.20 9.52 -40.40
CA CYS A 688 -13.23 9.66 -38.94
C CYS A 688 -11.85 9.51 -38.31
N ASP A 689 -11.05 8.52 -38.72
CA ASP A 689 -9.73 8.30 -38.12
C ASP A 689 -8.71 9.38 -38.50
N ALA A 690 -8.84 10.02 -39.67
CA ALA A 690 -8.01 11.18 -40.03
C ALA A 690 -8.23 12.37 -39.07
N ILE A 691 -9.49 12.75 -38.85
CA ILE A 691 -9.83 13.87 -37.96
C ILE A 691 -9.56 13.55 -36.50
N ILE A 692 -9.96 12.35 -36.06
CA ILE A 692 -9.77 11.95 -34.65
C ILE A 692 -8.28 11.77 -34.34
N GLY A 693 -7.49 11.21 -35.26
CA GLY A 693 -6.05 11.10 -35.11
C GLY A 693 -5.36 12.46 -34.96
N PHE A 694 -5.80 13.45 -35.73
CA PHE A 694 -5.27 14.82 -35.66
C PHE A 694 -5.72 15.56 -34.39
N GLY A 695 -7.02 15.54 -34.08
CA GLY A 695 -7.60 16.24 -32.93
C GLY A 695 -7.11 15.71 -31.58
N LEU A 696 -7.04 14.38 -31.43
CA LEU A 696 -6.48 13.76 -30.22
C LEU A 696 -4.97 13.96 -30.13
N GLY A 697 -4.24 13.90 -31.26
CA GLY A 697 -2.80 14.16 -31.29
C GLY A 697 -2.43 15.55 -30.76
N ILE A 698 -3.20 16.58 -31.12
CA ILE A 698 -2.98 17.94 -30.60
C ILE A 698 -3.30 18.03 -29.10
N SER A 699 -4.39 17.42 -28.65
CA SER A 699 -4.74 17.41 -27.21
C SER A 699 -3.72 16.63 -26.36
N ASP A 700 -3.11 15.59 -26.90
CA ASP A 700 -2.08 14.81 -26.20
C ASP A 700 -0.74 15.56 -26.15
N LYS A 701 -0.43 16.39 -27.16
CA LYS A 701 0.76 17.26 -27.18
C LYS A 701 0.78 18.25 -26.00
N GLU A 702 -0.34 18.88 -25.68
CA GLU A 702 -0.45 19.77 -24.51
C GLU A 702 -0.19 19.06 -23.19
N ASN A 703 -0.65 17.81 -23.05
CA ASN A 703 -0.45 17.01 -21.84
C ASN A 703 0.99 16.47 -21.73
N ASN A 704 1.61 16.12 -22.86
CA ASN A 704 2.96 15.56 -22.90
C ASN A 704 4.05 16.64 -22.75
N LEU A 705 3.81 17.88 -23.17
CA LEU A 705 4.74 19.00 -22.92
C LEU A 705 4.74 19.46 -21.45
N ARG A 706 3.72 19.10 -20.67
CA ARG A 706 3.60 19.39 -19.24
C ARG A 706 4.21 18.31 -18.33
N ARG A 707 4.56 17.16 -18.88
CA ARG A 707 5.28 16.06 -18.20
C ARG A 707 6.74 16.10 -18.59
#